data_AF-A0A972JQ06-F1
#
_entry.id   AF-A0A972JQ06-F1
#
_cell.length_a   1.000
_cell.length_b   1.000
_cell.length_c   1.000
_cell.angle_alpha   90.00
_cell.angle_beta   90.00
_cell.angle_gamma   90.00
#
_symmetry.space_group_name_H-M   'P 1'
#
loop_
_entity.id
_entity.type
_entity.pdbx_description
1 polymer ?
#
loop_
_entity_poly.entity_id
_entity_poly.type
_entity_poly.pdbx_seq_one_letter_code
_entity_poly.pdbx_strand_id
1 'polypeptide(L)'
;MTQDPLIIFTPSGKRGRFPVGTPILTAARQLGVDLDSVCGGRGICSKCQVAPSFGDFPKHGVTVSETALSEWNAVEERYDRVRGLKEGRRLGCQATLQGDAVIDVPPESQVHRQVVRKAASARPITMDPATRLVLIEVQEPDMHEPSGDLERVQDALREQWQIENVTAGLPVLRKLQPALRKGEWKVSVALHTPANSDKTMILDVWPSLHEGGLYGLAIDLGSTTIAAHLCDLVTGEVRTSSGLMNPQIRFGEDLMSRVSYVMMNPGGDVEMTNAVREAINTLAGEIAAEAEIDASLIMETVIVCNPVMHHLFLGIDPVELGQAPFALATSGSLTLPARDLDLTALNAEAQVYLLPCIAGHVGADAAAVALSEAPNQSEDLVLVVDVGTNAEILLGNKEKVLACSSPTGPAFEGAQISSGQRAAPGAIERIEIDPDTKEPRFRIIGSDLWSDDPGFAEATAVTGVTGICGSGIIEAVAEMRMAGLLDPSGLIGSAEQTGTARAEPEGRTNAYLIHDGSADGGPRITVTQGDVRAIQLAKSALYAGARLLMDQLEVDRVDRVVLAGAFGAHISPKHAMVLGMIPDAPLDKVTSAGNAAGHGARIALCNRAARQKIEQTVGEIHKIETAVEPKFQEHFVNANAIPHATDPFPDLAKVAPLPDVHFGASGAQSGSNGGGRRRRRRA
;
A
#
# COMPACT_ATOMS: atom_id res chain seq x y z
N MET A 1 12.30 -30.74 25.35
CA MET A 1 13.16 -30.06 24.36
C MET A 1 12.70 -28.62 24.34
N THR A 2 13.48 -27.70 24.90
CA THR A 2 13.15 -26.26 24.83
C THR A 2 13.29 -25.84 23.38
N GLN A 3 12.18 -25.43 22.78
CA GLN A 3 12.16 -24.95 21.41
C GLN A 3 12.92 -23.61 21.38
N ASP A 4 13.90 -23.47 20.49
CA ASP A 4 14.63 -22.21 20.33
C ASP A 4 13.66 -21.04 20.10
N PRO A 5 13.89 -19.86 20.70
CA PRO A 5 13.06 -18.68 20.51
C PRO A 5 12.80 -18.34 19.04
N LEU A 6 11.55 -17.98 18.73
CA LEU A 6 11.14 -17.46 17.43
C LEU A 6 11.38 -15.95 17.37
N ILE A 7 12.12 -15.50 16.36
CA ILE A 7 12.27 -14.08 16.04
C ILE A 7 11.57 -13.75 14.73
N ILE A 8 10.87 -12.62 14.69
CA ILE A 8 10.16 -12.12 13.52
C ILE A 8 10.59 -10.67 13.28
N PHE A 9 11.01 -10.36 12.06
CA PHE A 9 11.45 -9.02 11.67
C PHE A 9 10.39 -8.30 10.83
N THR A 10 9.84 -7.23 11.38
CA THR A 10 9.00 -6.29 10.63
C THR A 10 9.90 -5.16 10.09
N PRO A 11 9.63 -4.64 8.88
CA PRO A 11 8.51 -4.95 7.97
C PRO A 11 8.75 -6.14 7.04
N SER A 12 9.92 -6.77 7.09
CA SER A 12 10.34 -7.77 6.11
C SER A 12 9.49 -9.06 6.13
N GLY A 13 8.81 -9.33 7.25
CA GLY A 13 8.06 -10.57 7.48
C GLY A 13 8.93 -11.82 7.69
N LYS A 14 10.26 -11.66 7.62
CA LYS A 14 11.24 -12.73 7.76
C LYS A 14 11.27 -13.25 9.19
N ARG A 15 11.30 -14.57 9.34
CA ARG A 15 11.20 -15.23 10.65
C ARG A 15 12.05 -16.48 10.71
N GLY A 16 12.55 -16.80 11.90
CA GLY A 16 13.34 -18.00 12.14
C GLY A 16 13.49 -18.29 13.63
N ARG A 17 13.97 -19.48 13.97
CA ARG A 17 14.25 -19.86 15.36
C ARG A 17 15.74 -19.81 15.62
N PHE A 18 16.15 -19.19 16.73
CA PHE A 18 17.55 -18.99 17.08
C PHE A 18 17.78 -19.27 18.56
N PRO A 19 18.95 -19.82 18.94
CA PRO A 19 19.28 -20.04 20.35
C PRO A 19 19.26 -18.76 21.17
N VAL A 20 18.91 -18.89 22.46
CA VAL A 20 19.04 -17.81 23.44
C VAL A 20 20.48 -17.28 23.46
N GLY A 21 20.63 -15.95 23.53
CA GLY A 21 21.91 -15.24 23.46
C GLY A 21 22.33 -14.85 22.04
N THR A 22 21.59 -15.24 21.01
CA THR A 22 21.89 -14.82 19.62
C THR A 22 21.71 -13.31 19.47
N PRO A 23 22.72 -12.55 18.99
CA PRO A 23 22.56 -11.13 18.70
C PRO A 23 21.52 -10.90 17.60
N ILE A 24 20.69 -9.87 17.75
CA ILE A 24 19.62 -9.57 16.79
C ILE A 24 20.17 -9.33 15.38
N LEU A 25 21.33 -8.68 15.26
CA LEU A 25 22.03 -8.48 13.98
C LEU A 25 22.43 -9.81 13.32
N THR A 26 22.82 -10.81 14.10
CA THR A 26 23.20 -12.12 13.58
C THR A 26 21.97 -12.85 13.03
N ALA A 27 20.87 -12.84 13.78
CA ALA A 27 19.60 -13.40 13.32
C ALA A 27 19.11 -12.70 12.05
N ALA A 28 19.17 -11.37 12.01
CA ALA A 28 18.81 -10.57 10.85
C ALA A 28 19.61 -10.99 9.60
N ARG A 29 20.94 -11.09 9.70
CA ARG A 29 21.81 -11.50 8.57
C ARG A 29 21.52 -12.90 8.04
N GLN A 30 21.30 -13.87 8.93
CA GLN A 30 21.01 -15.25 8.51
C GLN A 30 19.66 -15.38 7.81
N LEU A 31 18.69 -14.54 8.17
CA LEU A 31 17.42 -14.45 7.47
C LEU A 31 17.50 -13.57 6.20
N GLY A 32 18.60 -12.84 5.99
CA GLY A 32 18.73 -11.83 4.94
C GLY A 32 17.85 -10.61 5.18
N VAL A 33 17.56 -10.26 6.43
CA VAL A 33 16.86 -9.02 6.79
C VAL A 33 17.78 -7.84 6.53
N ASP A 34 17.22 -6.80 5.93
CA ASP A 34 17.92 -5.57 5.58
C ASP A 34 18.20 -4.72 6.83
N LEU A 35 19.22 -5.10 7.59
CA LEU A 35 19.69 -4.40 8.79
C LEU A 35 21.16 -4.00 8.61
N ASP A 36 21.41 -2.70 8.52
CA ASP A 36 22.73 -2.12 8.25
C ASP A 36 23.69 -2.31 9.44
N SER A 37 24.97 -2.52 9.14
CA SER A 37 26.04 -2.60 10.15
C SER A 37 27.40 -2.32 9.54
N VAL A 38 27.81 -1.05 9.60
CA VAL A 38 29.11 -0.58 9.11
C VAL A 38 30.26 -0.76 10.12
N CYS A 39 29.96 -0.91 11.41
CA CYS A 39 30.99 -1.03 12.46
C CYS A 39 31.36 -2.47 12.83
N GLY A 40 30.81 -3.47 12.13
CA GLY A 40 31.05 -4.88 12.43
C GLY A 40 30.54 -5.32 13.81
N GLY A 41 29.46 -4.71 14.30
CA GLY A 41 28.81 -5.07 15.56
C GLY A 41 29.41 -4.45 16.84
N ARG A 42 30.26 -3.44 16.73
CA ARG A 42 30.92 -2.77 17.87
C ARG A 42 30.04 -1.77 18.64
N GLY A 43 28.81 -1.52 18.20
CA GLY A 43 27.87 -0.62 18.87
C GLY A 43 28.24 0.87 18.82
N ILE A 44 28.87 1.34 17.73
CA ILE A 44 29.36 2.73 17.61
C ILE A 44 28.80 3.53 16.42
N CYS A 45 27.97 2.94 15.56
CA CYS A 45 27.59 3.54 14.27
C CYS A 45 26.11 3.86 14.07
N SER A 46 25.22 3.57 15.03
CA SER A 46 23.74 3.68 14.93
C SER A 46 23.03 2.90 13.82
N LYS A 47 23.75 2.27 12.89
CA LYS A 47 23.15 1.66 11.70
C LYS A 47 22.30 0.41 11.96
N CYS A 48 22.57 -0.30 13.06
CA CYS A 48 21.85 -1.53 13.41
C CYS A 48 20.74 -1.27 14.45
N GLN A 49 20.15 -0.07 14.50
CA GLN A 49 19.08 0.19 15.47
C GLN A 49 17.86 -0.65 15.15
N VAL A 50 17.20 -1.17 16.18
CA VAL A 50 15.96 -1.95 16.10
C VAL A 50 15.00 -1.50 17.21
N ALA A 51 13.69 -1.71 17.05
CA ALA A 51 12.72 -1.54 18.13
C ALA A 51 12.03 -2.88 18.45
N PRO A 52 12.17 -3.43 19.67
CA PRO A 52 11.33 -4.54 20.09
C PRO A 52 9.87 -4.10 20.23
N SER A 53 8.95 -4.96 19.81
CA SER A 53 7.51 -4.79 20.03
C SER A 53 7.04 -5.81 21.08
N PHE A 54 6.22 -5.37 22.02
CA PHE A 54 5.80 -6.16 23.19
C PHE A 54 4.30 -6.44 23.16
N GLY A 55 3.85 -7.45 23.91
CA GLY A 55 2.44 -7.83 24.02
C GLY A 55 2.07 -9.06 23.21
N ASP A 56 0.78 -9.23 22.98
CA ASP A 56 0.22 -10.39 22.29
C ASP A 56 0.14 -10.16 20.78
N PHE A 57 0.72 -11.08 20.00
CA PHE A 57 0.72 -11.08 18.53
C PHE A 57 0.03 -12.34 17.97
N PRO A 58 -1.31 -12.41 17.96
CA PRO A 58 -2.05 -13.63 17.60
C PRO A 58 -1.72 -14.18 16.20
N LYS A 59 -1.53 -13.30 15.21
CA LYS A 59 -1.16 -13.68 13.84
C LYS A 59 0.15 -14.48 13.78
N HIS A 60 1.06 -14.18 14.70
CA HIS A 60 2.35 -14.85 14.80
C HIS A 60 2.35 -16.01 15.80
N GLY A 61 1.29 -16.13 16.61
CA GLY A 61 1.18 -17.15 17.66
C GLY A 61 2.19 -16.96 18.78
N VAL A 62 2.60 -15.71 19.06
CA VAL A 62 3.60 -15.38 20.09
C VAL A 62 3.10 -14.28 21.02
N THR A 63 3.57 -14.35 22.27
CA THR A 63 3.44 -13.29 23.28
C THR A 63 4.85 -12.82 23.61
N VAL A 64 5.14 -11.54 23.38
CA VAL A 64 6.49 -10.98 23.56
C VAL A 64 6.54 -10.23 24.89
N SER A 65 7.35 -10.72 25.83
CA SER A 65 7.59 -10.06 27.12
C SER A 65 8.60 -8.91 26.98
N GLU A 66 8.58 -7.97 27.93
CA GLU A 66 9.62 -6.91 28.02
C GLU A 66 11.04 -7.47 28.18
N THR A 67 11.15 -8.72 28.67
CA THR A 67 12.38 -9.47 28.84
C THR A 67 12.76 -10.34 27.64
N ALA A 68 12.07 -10.21 26.50
CA ALA A 68 12.36 -10.98 25.28
C ALA A 68 13.75 -10.66 24.68
N LEU A 69 14.30 -9.49 24.99
CA LEU A 69 15.68 -9.11 24.71
C LEU A 69 16.49 -9.01 26.00
N SER A 70 17.81 -9.14 25.89
CA SER A 70 18.72 -8.94 27.02
C SER A 70 18.56 -7.55 27.63
N GLU A 71 18.92 -7.46 28.92
CA GLU A 71 18.99 -6.19 29.64
C GLU A 71 19.86 -5.16 28.90
N TRP A 72 19.58 -3.89 29.16
CA TRP A 72 20.32 -2.78 28.59
C TRP A 72 21.77 -2.83 29.06
N ASN A 73 22.72 -2.92 28.12
CA ASN A 73 24.13 -3.13 28.46
C ASN A 73 24.96 -1.83 28.45
N ALA A 74 26.19 -1.90 28.96
CA ALA A 74 27.08 -0.74 29.07
C ALA A 74 27.45 -0.10 27.72
N VAL A 75 27.39 -0.85 26.61
CA VAL A 75 27.66 -0.32 25.26
C VAL A 75 26.48 0.51 24.79
N GLU A 76 25.26 0.01 24.97
CA GLU A 76 24.03 0.75 24.67
C GLU A 76 23.90 2.00 25.54
N GLU A 77 24.19 1.90 26.85
CA GLU A 77 24.16 3.04 27.78
C GLU A 77 25.16 4.12 27.39
N ARG A 78 26.39 3.71 27.07
CA ARG A 78 27.41 4.65 26.58
C ARG A 78 26.96 5.30 25.27
N TYR A 79 26.37 4.54 24.36
CA TYR A 79 25.94 5.04 23.07
C TYR A 79 24.84 6.10 23.23
N ASP A 80 23.79 5.77 23.97
CA ASP A 80 22.68 6.66 24.24
C ASP A 80 23.13 7.97 24.90
N ARG A 81 23.97 7.89 25.94
CA ARG A 81 24.53 9.08 26.60
C ARG A 81 25.32 9.99 25.66
N VAL A 82 26.01 9.43 24.66
CA VAL A 82 26.94 10.19 23.79
C VAL A 82 26.26 10.68 22.51
N ARG A 83 25.33 9.91 21.94
CA ARG A 83 24.73 10.18 20.63
C ARG A 83 23.21 10.25 20.63
N GLY A 84 22.56 9.77 21.69
CA GLY A 84 21.12 9.58 21.77
C GLY A 84 20.64 8.37 20.97
N LEU A 85 19.80 7.55 21.59
CA LEU A 85 18.89 6.63 20.92
C LEU A 85 17.48 7.22 21.00
N LYS A 86 16.71 7.05 19.92
CA LYS A 86 15.27 7.34 20.00
C LYS A 86 14.65 6.41 21.06
N GLU A 87 13.63 6.90 21.74
CA GLU A 87 12.93 6.14 22.78
C GLU A 87 12.48 4.77 22.24
N GLY A 88 12.66 3.72 23.05
CA GLY A 88 12.35 2.33 22.68
C GLY A 88 13.31 1.68 21.67
N ARG A 89 14.33 2.38 21.13
CA ARG A 89 15.33 1.77 20.23
C ARG A 89 16.44 1.06 21.00
N ARG A 90 16.88 -0.07 20.45
CA ARG A 90 18.01 -0.88 20.91
C ARG A 90 19.06 -1.00 19.81
N LEU A 91 20.31 -1.34 20.16
CA LEU A 91 21.33 -1.67 19.17
C LEU A 91 21.25 -3.16 18.84
N GLY A 92 20.79 -3.52 17.65
CA GLY A 92 20.63 -4.91 17.22
C GLY A 92 21.92 -5.75 17.26
N CYS A 93 23.10 -5.12 17.19
CA CYS A 93 24.36 -5.84 17.37
C CYS A 93 24.72 -6.15 18.83
N GLN A 94 24.04 -5.53 19.80
CA GLN A 94 24.31 -5.64 21.23
C GLN A 94 23.17 -6.33 21.98
N ALA A 95 21.92 -6.05 21.61
CA ALA A 95 20.77 -6.76 22.12
C ALA A 95 20.80 -8.22 21.66
N THR A 96 20.53 -9.14 22.59
CA THR A 96 20.50 -10.58 22.34
C THR A 96 19.13 -11.16 22.65
N LEU A 97 18.73 -12.17 21.89
CA LEU A 97 17.45 -12.85 22.02
C LEU A 97 17.38 -13.67 23.31
N GLN A 98 16.35 -13.46 24.12
CA GLN A 98 16.13 -14.18 25.39
C GLN A 98 14.82 -14.99 25.39
N GLY A 99 13.84 -14.55 24.59
CA GLY A 99 12.56 -15.23 24.37
C GLY A 99 12.03 -14.93 22.96
N ASP A 100 10.82 -15.38 22.66
CA ASP A 100 10.17 -15.05 21.39
C ASP A 100 10.08 -13.53 21.22
N ALA A 101 10.41 -13.00 20.05
CA ALA A 101 10.54 -11.56 19.82
C ALA A 101 9.99 -11.12 18.46
N VAL A 102 9.30 -9.97 18.46
CA VAL A 102 8.93 -9.23 17.27
C VAL A 102 9.79 -7.96 17.23
N ILE A 103 10.57 -7.82 16.16
CA ILE A 103 11.58 -6.76 16.01
C ILE A 103 11.26 -5.89 14.79
N ASP A 104 11.00 -4.62 15.03
CA ASP A 104 10.89 -3.58 14.00
C ASP A 104 12.28 -3.07 13.60
N VAL A 105 12.56 -3.11 12.30
CA VAL A 105 13.76 -2.53 11.69
C VAL A 105 13.40 -1.16 11.09
N PRO A 106 13.84 -0.05 11.72
CA PRO A 106 13.52 1.28 11.24
C PRO A 106 14.10 1.56 9.85
N PRO A 107 13.45 2.40 9.04
CA PRO A 107 13.94 2.77 7.71
C PRO A 107 15.38 3.30 7.70
N GLU A 108 15.78 4.08 8.71
CA GLU A 108 17.15 4.61 8.83
C GLU A 108 18.24 3.53 9.10
N SER A 109 17.82 2.33 9.50
CA SER A 109 18.67 1.16 9.72
C SER A 109 18.64 0.16 8.56
N GLN A 110 17.86 0.40 7.50
CA GLN A 110 17.84 -0.45 6.31
C GLN A 110 18.92 0.01 5.33
N VAL A 111 19.67 -0.92 4.73
CA VAL A 111 20.72 -0.61 3.74
C VAL A 111 20.08 -0.10 2.46
N HIS A 112 18.97 -0.73 2.04
CA HIS A 112 18.21 -0.32 0.87
C HIS A 112 17.00 0.48 1.33
N ARG A 113 17.03 1.80 1.11
CA ARG A 113 15.81 2.60 1.24
C ARG A 113 14.80 2.11 0.21
N GLN A 114 13.62 1.69 0.69
CA GLN A 114 12.50 1.42 -0.20
C GLN A 114 12.20 2.69 -1.00
N VAL A 115 12.32 2.61 -2.31
CA VAL A 115 12.02 3.72 -3.20
C VAL A 115 10.50 3.75 -3.39
N VAL A 116 9.79 4.47 -2.52
CA VAL A 116 8.37 4.76 -2.73
C VAL A 116 8.27 5.99 -3.63
N ARG A 117 8.53 5.82 -4.93
CA ARG A 117 8.28 6.87 -5.92
C ARG A 117 7.02 6.53 -6.70
N LYS A 118 5.88 7.05 -6.22
CA LYS A 118 4.64 7.02 -6.98
C LYS A 118 4.64 8.20 -7.94
N ALA A 119 4.94 7.96 -9.22
CA ALA A 119 4.81 9.00 -10.24
C ALA A 119 3.33 9.42 -10.33
N ALA A 120 3.07 10.72 -10.28
CA ALA A 120 1.72 11.24 -10.38
C ALA A 120 1.17 11.06 -11.80
N SER A 121 -0.08 10.60 -11.92
CA SER A 121 -0.80 10.58 -13.20
C SER A 121 -0.91 11.99 -13.80
N ALA A 122 -0.69 12.08 -15.12
CA ALA A 122 -0.74 13.32 -15.91
C ALA A 122 -2.16 13.69 -16.39
N ARG A 123 -3.21 13.04 -15.86
CA ARG A 123 -4.59 13.38 -16.22
C ARG A 123 -4.90 14.83 -15.79
N PRO A 124 -5.47 15.66 -16.68
CA PRO A 124 -5.80 17.04 -16.37
C PRO A 124 -6.88 17.09 -15.29
N ILE A 125 -6.70 17.97 -14.31
CA ILE A 125 -7.67 18.23 -13.24
C ILE A 125 -8.21 19.64 -13.42
N THR A 126 -9.53 19.78 -13.49
CA THR A 126 -10.17 21.11 -13.47
C THR A 126 -10.03 21.70 -12.08
N MET A 127 -9.42 22.88 -11.96
CA MET A 127 -9.22 23.56 -10.68
C MET A 127 -10.51 24.20 -10.18
N ASP A 128 -10.95 23.77 -9.01
CA ASP A 128 -11.98 24.40 -8.15
C ASP A 128 -11.60 24.10 -6.69
N PRO A 129 -10.40 24.51 -6.23
CA PRO A 129 -9.89 24.09 -4.93
C PRO A 129 -10.73 24.67 -3.80
N ALA A 130 -10.93 23.90 -2.74
CA ALA A 130 -11.61 24.38 -1.53
C ALA A 130 -10.80 25.50 -0.84
N THR A 131 -9.48 25.49 -1.04
CA THR A 131 -8.55 26.47 -0.48
C THR A 131 -7.95 27.35 -1.57
N ARG A 132 -8.06 28.68 -1.43
CA ARG A 132 -7.56 29.65 -2.41
C ARG A 132 -6.97 30.90 -1.75
N LEU A 133 -6.11 31.59 -2.48
CA LEU A 133 -5.51 32.85 -2.07
C LEU A 133 -6.22 34.02 -2.77
N VAL A 134 -6.57 35.05 -2.03
CA VAL A 134 -7.10 36.31 -2.59
C VAL A 134 -6.34 37.51 -2.05
N LEU A 135 -6.18 38.54 -2.87
CA LEU A 135 -5.65 39.84 -2.44
C LEU A 135 -6.83 40.79 -2.21
N ILE A 136 -6.84 41.48 -1.07
CA ILE A 136 -7.85 42.48 -0.74
C ILE A 136 -7.21 43.79 -0.29
N GLU A 137 -7.91 44.89 -0.54
CA GLU A 137 -7.64 46.20 0.04
C GLU A 137 -8.67 46.48 1.15
N VAL A 138 -8.20 46.71 2.37
CA VAL A 138 -9.02 46.85 3.56
C VAL A 138 -9.13 48.32 3.93
N GLN A 139 -10.32 48.77 4.32
CA GLN A 139 -10.51 50.14 4.76
C GLN A 139 -9.63 50.45 6.00
N GLU A 140 -9.05 51.65 6.04
CA GLU A 140 -8.32 52.13 7.21
C GLU A 140 -9.26 52.25 8.43
N PRO A 141 -8.75 52.06 9.66
CA PRO A 141 -9.55 52.29 10.86
C PRO A 141 -9.93 53.77 10.97
N ASP A 142 -11.22 54.03 11.10
CA ASP A 142 -11.79 55.37 11.29
C ASP A 142 -12.32 55.54 12.73
N MET A 143 -12.06 56.69 13.34
CA MET A 143 -12.63 57.06 14.64
C MET A 143 -14.13 57.32 14.57
N HIS A 144 -14.65 57.72 13.41
CA HIS A 144 -16.07 58.01 13.21
C HIS A 144 -16.90 56.75 12.90
N GLU A 145 -16.27 55.70 12.35
CA GLU A 145 -16.88 54.40 12.07
C GLU A 145 -16.05 53.27 12.73
N PRO A 146 -16.13 53.12 14.07
CA PRO A 146 -15.28 52.18 14.79
C PRO A 146 -15.70 50.73 14.54
N SER A 147 -14.93 50.00 13.73
CA SER A 147 -15.06 48.57 13.45
C SER A 147 -13.76 47.81 13.74
N GLY A 148 -13.86 46.53 14.07
CA GLY A 148 -12.70 45.67 14.27
C GLY A 148 -12.00 45.32 12.96
N ASP A 149 -10.73 44.92 13.04
CA ASP A 149 -9.93 44.63 11.85
C ASP A 149 -10.45 43.38 11.10
N LEU A 150 -11.05 42.41 11.80
CA LEU A 150 -11.67 41.25 11.15
C LEU A 150 -12.93 41.66 10.39
N GLU A 151 -13.78 42.50 10.96
CA GLU A 151 -15.00 42.99 10.33
C GLU A 151 -14.67 43.76 9.04
N ARG A 152 -13.65 44.64 9.08
CA ARG A 152 -13.21 45.35 7.86
C ARG A 152 -12.65 44.41 6.79
N VAL A 153 -11.99 43.33 7.19
CA VAL A 153 -11.55 42.27 6.26
C VAL A 153 -12.75 41.51 5.66
N GLN A 154 -13.75 41.19 6.48
CA GLN A 154 -14.98 40.54 6.02
C GLN A 154 -15.73 41.43 5.01
N ASP A 155 -15.81 42.74 5.27
CA ASP A 155 -16.44 43.70 4.36
C ASP A 155 -15.66 43.79 3.05
N ALA A 156 -14.33 43.89 3.09
CA ALA A 156 -13.49 43.88 1.88
C ALA A 156 -13.65 42.59 1.07
N LEU A 157 -13.72 41.42 1.72
CA LEU A 157 -13.97 40.14 1.05
C LEU A 157 -15.35 40.05 0.41
N ARG A 158 -16.38 40.61 1.07
CA ARG A 158 -17.74 40.68 0.54
C ARG A 158 -17.81 41.57 -0.70
N GLU A 159 -17.23 42.77 -0.62
CA GLU A 159 -17.30 43.77 -1.69
C GLU A 159 -16.46 43.39 -2.91
N GLN A 160 -15.23 42.90 -2.70
CA GLN A 160 -14.28 42.66 -3.79
C GLN A 160 -14.40 41.26 -4.40
N TRP A 161 -14.78 40.26 -3.61
CA TRP A 161 -14.78 38.85 -4.02
C TRP A 161 -16.13 38.14 -3.86
N GLN A 162 -17.16 38.82 -3.35
CA GLN A 162 -18.48 38.24 -3.09
C GLN A 162 -18.42 37.03 -2.13
N ILE A 163 -17.47 37.06 -1.19
CA ILE A 163 -17.30 36.00 -0.19
C ILE A 163 -17.94 36.45 1.12
N GLU A 164 -18.95 35.70 1.55
CA GLU A 164 -19.70 35.95 2.78
C GLU A 164 -19.37 34.90 3.86
N ASN A 165 -19.94 35.09 5.06
CA ASN A 165 -19.83 34.14 6.18
C ASN A 165 -18.40 33.72 6.53
N VAL A 166 -17.47 34.70 6.47
CA VAL A 166 -16.05 34.49 6.72
C VAL A 166 -15.74 34.49 8.22
N THR A 167 -15.01 33.48 8.69
CA THR A 167 -14.52 33.39 10.08
C THR A 167 -13.00 33.30 10.13
N ALA A 168 -12.41 33.53 11.29
CA ALA A 168 -10.96 33.40 11.49
C ALA A 168 -10.65 32.79 12.87
N GLY A 169 -9.70 31.86 12.91
CA GLY A 169 -9.17 31.31 14.14
C GLY A 169 -8.24 32.29 14.88
N LEU A 170 -7.97 31.99 16.16
CA LEU A 170 -7.10 32.81 17.00
C LEU A 170 -5.66 32.99 16.45
N PRO A 171 -5.01 31.97 15.84
CA PRO A 171 -3.71 32.14 15.18
C PRO A 171 -3.71 33.26 14.12
N VAL A 172 -4.77 33.36 13.32
CA VAL A 172 -4.93 34.41 12.30
C VAL A 172 -5.16 35.77 12.96
N LEU A 173 -6.08 35.84 13.94
CA LEU A 173 -6.39 37.08 14.65
C LEU A 173 -5.16 37.71 15.31
N ARG A 174 -4.24 36.89 15.84
CA ARG A 174 -2.97 37.34 16.43
C ARG A 174 -2.01 37.97 15.41
N LYS A 175 -2.10 37.59 14.13
CA LYS A 175 -1.26 38.11 13.04
C LYS A 175 -1.90 39.26 12.27
N LEU A 176 -3.22 39.46 12.41
CA LEU A 176 -4.00 40.29 11.52
C LEU A 176 -3.57 41.77 11.50
N GLN A 177 -3.55 42.44 12.66
CA GLN A 177 -3.20 43.87 12.69
C GLN A 177 -1.76 44.14 12.22
N PRO A 178 -0.75 43.35 12.64
CA PRO A 178 0.60 43.48 12.09
C PRO A 178 0.66 43.33 10.56
N ALA A 179 -0.06 42.35 9.99
CA ALA A 179 -0.10 42.14 8.56
C ALA A 179 -0.75 43.31 7.82
N LEU A 180 -1.91 43.79 8.30
CA LEU A 180 -2.62 44.94 7.75
C LEU A 180 -1.75 46.21 7.75
N ARG A 181 -1.10 46.52 8.87
CA ARG A 181 -0.23 47.70 8.98
C ARG A 181 0.98 47.62 8.07
N LYS A 182 1.64 46.46 8.03
CA LYS A 182 2.83 46.24 7.18
C LYS A 182 2.49 46.26 5.69
N GLY A 183 1.28 45.80 5.33
CA GLY A 183 0.80 45.77 3.96
C GLY A 183 0.17 47.07 3.46
N GLU A 184 0.19 48.15 4.26
CA GLU A 184 -0.52 49.41 3.96
C GLU A 184 -1.99 49.14 3.62
N TRP A 185 -2.62 48.31 4.46
CA TRP A 185 -4.01 47.86 4.35
C TRP A 185 -4.33 47.00 3.14
N LYS A 186 -3.32 46.56 2.40
CA LYS A 186 -3.44 45.51 1.38
C LYS A 186 -2.91 44.21 1.95
N VAL A 187 -3.68 43.14 1.89
CA VAL A 187 -3.30 41.83 2.44
C VAL A 187 -3.73 40.70 1.54
N SER A 188 -2.90 39.66 1.47
CA SER A 188 -3.28 38.37 0.89
C SER A 188 -3.86 37.49 1.98
N VAL A 189 -4.99 36.84 1.67
CA VAL A 189 -5.76 36.02 2.61
C VAL A 189 -5.93 34.62 2.02
N ALA A 190 -5.45 33.60 2.72
CA ALA A 190 -5.75 32.22 2.39
C ALA A 190 -7.12 31.85 2.97
N LEU A 191 -8.03 31.42 2.10
CA LEU A 191 -9.41 31.11 2.45
C LEU A 191 -9.68 29.63 2.19
N HIS A 192 -10.41 28.99 3.08
CA HIS A 192 -10.93 27.63 2.92
C HIS A 192 -12.45 27.62 2.99
N THR A 193 -13.10 27.08 1.96
CA THR A 193 -14.55 26.88 1.91
C THR A 193 -14.82 25.38 1.70
N PRO A 194 -15.23 24.64 2.76
CA PRO A 194 -15.52 23.22 2.66
C PRO A 194 -16.54 22.89 1.57
N ALA A 195 -16.48 21.66 1.05
CA ALA A 195 -17.56 21.14 0.22
C ALA A 195 -18.88 21.16 1.00
N ASN A 196 -19.96 21.57 0.35
CA ASN A 196 -21.30 21.67 0.95
C ASN A 196 -21.45 22.67 2.11
N SER A 197 -20.55 23.65 2.22
CA SER A 197 -20.69 24.74 3.18
C SER A 197 -20.63 26.10 2.50
N ASP A 198 -21.43 27.04 3.00
CA ASP A 198 -21.35 28.46 2.70
C ASP A 198 -20.40 29.21 3.66
N LYS A 199 -19.91 28.54 4.70
CA LYS A 199 -18.94 29.10 5.65
C LYS A 199 -17.55 29.06 5.05
N THR A 200 -16.88 30.21 5.12
CA THR A 200 -15.49 30.34 4.68
C THR A 200 -14.61 30.66 5.87
N MET A 201 -13.43 30.06 5.95
CA MET A 201 -12.47 30.33 7.02
C MET A 201 -11.18 30.93 6.47
N ILE A 202 -10.66 31.95 7.16
CA ILE A 202 -9.32 32.45 6.92
C ILE A 202 -8.32 31.50 7.60
N LEU A 203 -7.41 30.93 6.80
CA LEU A 203 -6.36 30.04 7.27
C LEU A 203 -5.08 30.80 7.64
N ASP A 204 -4.70 31.80 6.84
CA ASP A 204 -3.58 32.68 7.14
C ASP A 204 -3.68 34.02 6.40
N VAL A 205 -2.86 34.99 6.82
CA VAL A 205 -2.84 36.34 6.28
C VAL A 205 -1.41 36.86 6.13
N TRP A 206 -1.12 37.50 4.99
CA TRP A 206 0.18 38.10 4.69
C TRP A 206 0.05 39.56 4.26
N PRO A 207 1.04 40.41 4.58
CA PRO A 207 1.08 41.79 4.09
C PRO A 207 1.27 41.83 2.57
N SER A 208 0.50 42.68 1.90
CA SER A 208 0.53 42.90 0.45
C SER A 208 0.32 41.60 -0.36
N LEU A 209 0.89 41.53 -1.57
CA LEU A 209 0.82 40.34 -2.41
C LEU A 209 1.72 39.23 -1.88
N HIS A 210 1.15 38.05 -1.61
CA HIS A 210 1.90 36.85 -1.24
C HIS A 210 2.22 36.01 -2.48
N GLU A 211 3.51 35.81 -2.74
CA GLU A 211 4.03 35.05 -3.88
C GLU A 211 4.68 33.72 -3.46
N GLY A 212 4.64 33.35 -2.17
CA GLY A 212 5.24 32.11 -1.65
C GLY A 212 4.50 30.83 -2.07
N GLY A 213 3.36 30.96 -2.73
CA GLY A 213 2.50 29.84 -3.12
C GLY A 213 1.53 29.42 -2.02
N LEU A 214 0.66 28.48 -2.39
CA LEU A 214 -0.37 27.89 -1.54
C LEU A 214 -0.42 26.40 -1.86
N TYR A 215 -0.19 25.54 -0.86
CA TYR A 215 0.00 24.12 -1.12
C TYR A 215 -0.97 23.26 -0.32
N GLY A 216 -1.20 22.05 -0.85
CA GLY A 216 -1.92 21.01 -0.14
C GLY A 216 -1.32 19.63 -0.37
N LEU A 217 -1.64 18.69 0.52
CA LEU A 217 -1.19 17.30 0.43
C LEU A 217 -2.34 16.40 0.01
N ALA A 218 -2.12 15.56 -0.99
CA ALA A 218 -3.00 14.44 -1.29
C ALA A 218 -2.33 13.15 -0.80
N ILE A 219 -2.93 12.50 0.20
CA ILE A 219 -2.35 11.34 0.90
C ILE A 219 -3.20 10.10 0.67
N ASP A 220 -2.57 9.06 0.16
CA ASP A 220 -3.06 7.69 0.13
C ASP A 220 -2.43 6.93 1.30
N LEU A 221 -3.24 6.72 2.35
CA LEU A 221 -2.85 6.07 3.60
C LEU A 221 -3.22 4.58 3.53
N GLY A 222 -2.30 3.80 2.95
CA GLY A 222 -2.42 2.35 2.86
C GLY A 222 -2.02 1.63 4.16
N SER A 223 -2.41 0.36 4.26
CA SER A 223 -1.96 -0.55 5.33
C SER A 223 -0.44 -0.65 5.34
N THR A 224 0.18 -0.81 4.18
CA THR A 224 1.63 -1.03 4.06
C THR A 224 2.42 0.25 3.79
N THR A 225 1.86 1.13 2.98
CA THR A 225 2.57 2.30 2.42
C THR A 225 1.71 3.54 2.57
N ILE A 226 2.32 4.63 3.02
CA ILE A 226 1.74 5.97 3.02
C ILE A 226 2.39 6.73 1.88
N ALA A 227 1.61 7.27 0.96
CA ALA A 227 2.12 8.08 -0.15
C ALA A 227 1.47 9.45 -0.14
N ALA A 228 2.28 10.50 -0.36
CA ALA A 228 1.84 11.88 -0.39
C ALA A 228 2.29 12.58 -1.67
N HIS A 229 1.40 13.41 -2.20
CA HIS A 229 1.67 14.32 -3.30
C HIS A 229 1.47 15.76 -2.83
N LEU A 230 2.55 16.55 -2.81
CA LEU A 230 2.48 17.98 -2.54
C LEU A 230 2.04 18.69 -3.81
N CYS A 231 0.86 19.29 -3.77
CA CYS A 231 0.23 19.96 -4.89
C CYS A 231 0.18 21.46 -4.66
N ASP A 232 0.49 22.21 -5.71
CA ASP A 232 0.21 23.65 -5.77
C ASP A 232 -1.30 23.84 -5.96
N LEU A 233 -1.96 24.56 -5.04
CA LEU A 233 -3.41 24.72 -5.03
C LEU A 233 -3.91 25.75 -6.05
N VAL A 234 -3.01 26.55 -6.64
CA VAL A 234 -3.36 27.49 -7.70
C VAL A 234 -3.37 26.80 -9.06
N THR A 235 -2.40 25.91 -9.30
CA THR A 235 -2.15 25.29 -10.60
C THR A 235 -2.55 23.82 -10.69
N GLY A 236 -2.63 23.11 -9.57
CA GLY A 236 -2.84 21.66 -9.50
C GLY A 236 -1.57 20.83 -9.77
N GLU A 237 -0.44 21.49 -10.02
CA GLU A 237 0.84 20.86 -10.30
C GLU A 237 1.36 20.10 -9.07
N VAL A 238 1.89 18.89 -9.28
CA VAL A 238 2.60 18.16 -8.22
C VAL A 238 4.02 18.68 -8.14
N ARG A 239 4.37 19.34 -7.03
CA ARG A 239 5.71 19.84 -6.76
C ARG A 239 6.65 18.68 -6.44
N THR A 240 6.22 17.82 -5.52
CA THR A 240 7.01 16.68 -5.03
C THR A 240 6.07 15.53 -4.68
N SER A 241 6.57 14.31 -4.82
CA SER A 241 5.90 13.10 -4.34
C SER A 241 6.85 12.33 -3.45
N SER A 242 6.37 11.95 -2.27
CA SER A 242 7.14 11.16 -1.32
C SER A 242 6.26 10.06 -0.74
N GLY A 243 6.88 9.07 -0.11
CA GLY A 243 6.17 8.02 0.57
C GLY A 243 7.05 7.32 1.58
N LEU A 244 6.41 6.74 2.57
CA LEU A 244 7.07 6.00 3.62
C LEU A 244 6.26 4.77 3.98
N MET A 245 6.93 3.82 4.60
CA MET A 245 6.30 2.61 5.05
C MET A 245 5.46 2.87 6.29
N ASN A 246 4.23 2.40 6.30
CA ASN A 246 3.33 2.62 7.43
C ASN A 246 3.92 1.98 8.70
N PRO A 247 4.24 2.77 9.75
CA PRO A 247 4.87 2.25 10.96
C PRO A 247 3.97 1.29 11.73
N GLN A 248 2.67 1.26 11.44
CA GLN A 248 1.73 0.35 12.09
C GLN A 248 1.95 -1.13 11.70
N ILE A 249 2.76 -1.43 10.69
CA ILE A 249 3.11 -2.82 10.31
C ILE A 249 3.66 -3.61 11.49
N ARG A 250 4.37 -2.96 12.42
CA ARG A 250 4.93 -3.63 13.61
C ARG A 250 3.87 -4.19 14.56
N PHE A 251 2.66 -3.64 14.54
CA PHE A 251 1.52 -4.11 15.34
C PHE A 251 0.69 -5.15 14.60
N GLY A 252 0.76 -5.15 13.28
CA GLY A 252 0.05 -6.08 12.43
C GLY A 252 0.38 -5.85 10.95
N GLU A 253 0.85 -6.90 10.29
CA GLU A 253 1.18 -6.89 8.86
C GLU A 253 -0.05 -6.67 7.96
N ASP A 254 -1.25 -7.07 8.41
CA ASP A 254 -2.52 -6.86 7.71
C ASP A 254 -3.56 -6.17 8.59
N LEU A 255 -4.69 -5.76 8.00
CA LEU A 255 -5.75 -5.03 8.69
C LEU A 255 -6.32 -5.81 9.88
N MET A 256 -6.63 -7.09 9.71
CA MET A 256 -7.25 -7.92 10.75
C MET A 256 -6.29 -8.19 11.91
N SER A 257 -5.00 -8.32 11.63
CA SER A 257 -3.98 -8.44 12.66
C SER A 257 -3.83 -7.17 13.49
N ARG A 258 -4.02 -5.98 12.91
CA ARG A 258 -4.07 -4.72 13.66
C ARG A 258 -5.30 -4.64 14.56
N VAL A 259 -6.47 -4.99 14.03
CA VAL A 259 -7.69 -5.06 14.84
C VAL A 259 -7.51 -6.05 15.99
N SER A 260 -6.95 -7.23 15.71
CA SER A 260 -6.64 -8.23 16.75
C SER A 260 -5.63 -7.71 17.78
N TYR A 261 -4.63 -6.92 17.37
CA TYR A 261 -3.69 -6.30 18.29
C TYR A 261 -4.39 -5.32 19.23
N VAL A 262 -5.30 -4.46 18.72
CA VAL A 262 -6.13 -3.58 19.58
C VAL A 262 -6.95 -4.40 20.57
N MET A 263 -7.60 -5.48 20.11
CA MET A 263 -8.43 -6.34 20.96
C MET A 263 -7.66 -6.97 22.12
N MET A 264 -6.39 -7.32 21.89
CA MET A 264 -5.57 -8.05 22.86
C MET A 264 -4.69 -7.14 23.72
N ASN A 265 -4.41 -5.91 23.27
CA ASN A 265 -3.49 -4.99 23.93
C ASN A 265 -4.22 -3.68 24.25
N PRO A 266 -4.67 -3.47 25.50
CA PRO A 266 -5.30 -2.22 25.93
C PRO A 266 -4.44 -1.00 25.62
N GLY A 267 -5.00 -0.02 24.92
CA GLY A 267 -4.28 1.19 24.46
C GLY A 267 -3.54 1.01 23.12
N GLY A 268 -3.62 -0.17 22.48
CA GLY A 268 -3.02 -0.40 21.17
C GLY A 268 -3.63 0.46 20.06
N ASP A 269 -4.89 0.85 20.18
CA ASP A 269 -5.57 1.83 19.32
C ASP A 269 -4.90 3.21 19.41
N VAL A 270 -4.61 3.69 20.61
CA VAL A 270 -3.93 4.97 20.86
C VAL A 270 -2.49 4.91 20.33
N GLU A 271 -1.78 3.82 20.58
CA GLU A 271 -0.41 3.62 20.09
C GLU A 271 -0.36 3.66 18.55
N MET A 272 -1.29 2.98 17.89
CA MET A 272 -1.38 2.98 16.43
C MET A 272 -1.83 4.34 15.86
N THR A 273 -2.73 5.05 16.55
CA THR A 273 -3.17 6.40 16.19
C THR A 273 -1.98 7.37 16.20
N ASN A 274 -1.20 7.35 17.29
CA ASN A 274 0.00 8.18 17.42
C ASN A 274 1.02 7.85 16.33
N ALA A 275 1.28 6.56 16.08
CA ALA A 275 2.25 6.14 15.08
C ALA A 275 1.91 6.64 13.67
N VAL A 276 0.63 6.61 13.25
CA VAL A 276 0.24 7.08 11.92
C VAL A 276 0.24 8.61 11.81
N ARG A 277 -0.17 9.33 12.86
CA ARG A 277 -0.14 10.80 12.88
C ARG A 277 1.29 11.33 12.88
N GLU A 278 2.20 10.71 13.63
CA GLU A 278 3.64 11.04 13.63
C GLU A 278 4.27 10.79 12.24
N ALA A 279 3.91 9.68 11.59
CA ALA A 279 4.35 9.40 10.23
C ALA A 279 3.90 10.47 9.23
N ILE A 280 2.64 10.92 9.30
CA ILE A 280 2.12 11.97 8.41
C ILE A 280 2.81 13.31 8.67
N ASN A 281 3.05 13.68 9.93
CA ASN A 281 3.83 14.88 10.28
C ASN A 281 5.25 14.84 9.71
N THR A 282 5.92 13.69 9.86
CA THR A 282 7.27 13.48 9.32
C THR A 282 7.26 13.62 7.80
N LEU A 283 6.32 12.94 7.13
CA LEU A 283 6.17 13.00 5.67
C LEU A 283 5.91 14.42 5.16
N ALA A 284 5.05 15.18 5.86
CA ALA A 284 4.75 16.56 5.52
C ALA A 284 5.99 17.48 5.64
N GLY A 285 6.79 17.29 6.69
CA GLY A 285 8.05 18.03 6.86
C GLY A 285 9.09 17.67 5.80
N GLU A 286 9.28 16.38 5.52
CA GLU A 286 10.23 15.90 4.52
C GLU A 286 9.87 16.36 3.11
N ILE A 287 8.59 16.25 2.72
CA ILE A 287 8.14 16.63 1.38
C ILE A 287 8.19 18.16 1.18
N ALA A 288 7.93 18.95 2.22
CA ALA A 288 8.08 20.40 2.19
C ALA A 288 9.56 20.80 2.03
N ALA A 289 10.46 20.15 2.78
CA ALA A 289 11.89 20.38 2.68
C ALA A 289 12.45 20.01 1.30
N GLU A 290 12.03 18.88 0.73
CA GLU A 290 12.42 18.46 -0.63
C GLU A 290 11.90 19.42 -1.70
N ALA A 291 10.70 19.98 -1.50
CA ALA A 291 10.13 21.00 -2.38
C ALA A 291 10.68 22.42 -2.15
N GLU A 292 11.58 22.61 -1.19
CA GLU A 292 12.12 23.91 -0.78
C GLU A 292 11.04 24.94 -0.37
N ILE A 293 9.95 24.47 0.26
CA ILE A 293 8.88 25.33 0.80
C ILE A 293 8.82 25.28 2.32
N ASP A 294 8.27 26.35 2.92
CA ASP A 294 7.90 26.33 4.34
C ASP A 294 6.65 25.46 4.52
N ALA A 295 6.70 24.49 5.43
CA ALA A 295 5.59 23.56 5.70
C ALA A 295 4.31 24.28 6.19
N SER A 296 4.43 25.48 6.76
CA SER A 296 3.28 26.33 7.10
C SER A 296 2.51 26.86 5.89
N LEU A 297 3.05 26.72 4.67
CA LEU A 297 2.35 27.01 3.41
C LEU A 297 1.47 25.83 2.93
N ILE A 298 1.53 24.69 3.63
CA ILE A 298 0.62 23.58 3.43
C ILE A 298 -0.65 23.84 4.24
N MET A 299 -1.72 24.17 3.52
CA MET A 299 -2.97 24.69 4.08
C MET A 299 -4.08 23.65 4.14
N GLU A 300 -3.97 22.61 3.33
CA GLU A 300 -5.01 21.60 3.20
C GLU A 300 -4.40 20.22 2.97
N THR A 301 -5.02 19.19 3.53
CA THR A 301 -4.66 17.80 3.29
C THR A 301 -5.92 17.00 2.95
N VAL A 302 -5.89 16.23 1.86
CA VAL A 302 -6.89 15.20 1.56
C VAL A 302 -6.31 13.84 1.88
N ILE A 303 -7.05 13.01 2.62
CA ILE A 303 -6.62 11.67 2.99
C ILE A 303 -7.63 10.64 2.50
N VAL A 304 -7.13 9.60 1.84
CA VAL A 304 -7.90 8.43 1.41
C VAL A 304 -7.27 7.17 2.00
N CYS A 305 -8.10 6.24 2.46
CA CYS A 305 -7.64 5.04 3.14
C CYS A 305 -8.78 4.01 3.31
N ASN A 306 -8.40 2.78 3.63
CA ASN A 306 -9.35 1.73 4.00
C ASN A 306 -9.96 2.03 5.39
N PRO A 307 -11.08 1.38 5.76
CA PRO A 307 -11.83 1.67 6.98
C PRO A 307 -11.05 1.55 8.29
N VAL A 308 -10.15 0.56 8.40
CA VAL A 308 -9.33 0.36 9.61
C VAL A 308 -8.33 1.50 9.75
N MET A 309 -7.67 1.87 8.65
CA MET A 309 -6.77 3.01 8.61
C MET A 309 -7.49 4.33 8.88
N HIS A 310 -8.71 4.49 8.35
CA HIS A 310 -9.57 5.64 8.61
C HIS A 310 -9.87 5.80 10.11
N HIS A 311 -10.29 4.71 10.77
CA HIS A 311 -10.61 4.75 12.20
C HIS A 311 -9.37 5.03 13.05
N LEU A 312 -8.27 4.32 12.80
CA LEU A 312 -7.01 4.54 13.52
C LEU A 312 -6.46 5.97 13.32
N PHE A 313 -6.55 6.53 12.12
CA PHE A 313 -6.11 7.91 11.90
C PHE A 313 -6.97 8.93 12.66
N LEU A 314 -8.28 8.70 12.73
CA LEU A 314 -9.22 9.54 13.49
C LEU A 314 -9.15 9.32 15.01
N GLY A 315 -8.41 8.31 15.50
CA GLY A 315 -8.40 7.94 16.91
C GLY A 315 -9.68 7.22 17.36
N ILE A 316 -10.36 6.56 16.43
CA ILE A 316 -11.53 5.73 16.68
C ILE A 316 -11.08 4.27 16.78
N ASP A 317 -11.57 3.55 17.79
CA ASP A 317 -11.30 2.13 17.97
C ASP A 317 -11.83 1.32 16.76
N PRO A 318 -10.97 0.56 16.03
CA PRO A 318 -11.37 -0.22 14.88
C PRO A 318 -11.95 -1.61 15.22
N VAL A 319 -12.13 -1.98 16.50
CA VAL A 319 -12.60 -3.33 16.91
C VAL A 319 -13.90 -3.76 16.22
N GLU A 320 -14.86 -2.84 16.06
CA GLU A 320 -16.15 -3.12 15.41
C GLU A 320 -16.03 -3.42 13.90
N LEU A 321 -14.88 -3.13 13.27
CA LEU A 321 -14.57 -3.52 11.90
C LEU A 321 -14.03 -4.95 11.79
N GLY A 322 -13.60 -5.55 12.90
CA GLY A 322 -13.10 -6.93 12.93
C GLY A 322 -14.19 -7.99 13.06
N GLN A 323 -15.45 -7.59 13.27
CA GLN A 323 -16.55 -8.51 13.56
C GLN A 323 -17.79 -8.09 12.78
N ALA A 324 -18.56 -9.06 12.27
CA ALA A 324 -19.83 -8.76 11.62
C ALA A 324 -20.76 -8.04 12.61
N PRO A 325 -21.40 -6.91 12.23
CA PRO A 325 -21.66 -6.46 10.85
C PRO A 325 -20.63 -5.48 10.24
N PHE A 326 -19.40 -5.42 10.77
CA PHE A 326 -18.30 -4.57 10.29
C PHE A 326 -18.67 -3.09 10.35
N ALA A 327 -19.12 -2.64 11.52
CA ALA A 327 -19.77 -1.35 11.69
C ALA A 327 -18.74 -0.20 11.67
N LEU A 328 -18.98 0.79 10.80
CA LEU A 328 -18.26 2.07 10.82
C LEU A 328 -18.87 2.99 11.88
N ALA A 329 -18.04 3.70 12.63
CA ALA A 329 -18.51 4.79 13.49
C ALA A 329 -19.08 5.95 12.66
N THR A 330 -18.48 6.21 11.50
CA THR A 330 -18.98 7.13 10.47
C THR A 330 -18.54 6.66 9.09
N SER A 331 -19.42 6.77 8.10
CA SER A 331 -19.14 6.51 6.69
C SER A 331 -19.10 7.78 5.83
N GLY A 332 -19.64 8.90 6.34
CA GLY A 332 -19.64 10.18 5.63
C GLY A 332 -18.25 10.81 5.56
N SER A 333 -18.07 11.70 4.59
CA SER A 333 -16.86 12.52 4.48
C SER A 333 -16.70 13.43 5.69
N LEU A 334 -15.45 13.76 6.03
CA LEU A 334 -15.13 14.63 7.16
C LEU A 334 -14.28 15.80 6.69
N THR A 335 -14.55 17.00 7.21
CA THR A 335 -13.64 18.15 7.13
C THR A 335 -13.30 18.57 8.55
N LEU A 336 -12.03 18.47 8.93
CA LEU A 336 -11.56 18.65 10.30
C LEU A 336 -10.35 19.61 10.33
N PRO A 337 -10.19 20.42 11.37
CA PRO A 337 -8.92 21.10 11.64
C PRO A 337 -7.78 20.08 11.81
N ALA A 338 -6.63 20.34 11.18
CA ALA A 338 -5.43 19.52 11.29
C ALA A 338 -4.96 19.34 12.75
N ARG A 339 -5.18 20.36 13.59
CA ARG A 339 -4.88 20.34 15.03
C ARG A 339 -5.68 19.29 15.82
N ASP A 340 -6.88 18.92 15.38
CA ASP A 340 -7.70 17.90 16.05
C ASP A 340 -7.16 16.48 15.77
N LEU A 341 -6.23 16.38 14.80
CA LEU A 341 -5.57 15.16 14.34
C LEU A 341 -4.06 15.17 14.67
N ASP A 342 -3.62 16.05 15.57
CA ASP A 342 -2.23 16.24 15.98
C ASP A 342 -1.25 16.49 14.81
N LEU A 343 -1.75 16.99 13.67
CA LEU A 343 -0.93 17.33 12.52
C LEU A 343 -0.35 18.74 12.70
N THR A 344 0.85 18.79 13.30
CA THR A 344 1.53 19.99 13.78
C THR A 344 2.60 20.51 12.81
N ALA A 345 3.00 19.71 11.81
CA ALA A 345 3.96 20.12 10.80
C ALA A 345 3.38 21.11 9.76
N LEU A 346 2.05 21.18 9.66
CA LEU A 346 1.31 21.99 8.68
C LEU A 346 0.98 23.38 9.23
N ASN A 347 0.25 24.20 8.46
CA ASN A 347 -0.32 25.43 8.98
C ASN A 347 -1.21 25.17 10.22
N ALA A 348 -1.18 26.06 11.22
CA ALA A 348 -1.93 25.91 12.46
C ALA A 348 -3.47 25.92 12.29
N GLU A 349 -3.96 26.50 11.19
CA GLU A 349 -5.38 26.44 10.80
C GLU A 349 -5.63 25.51 9.60
N ALA A 350 -4.63 24.71 9.19
CA ALA A 350 -4.78 23.78 8.05
C ALA A 350 -6.00 22.86 8.23
N GLN A 351 -6.64 22.52 7.12
CA GLN A 351 -7.81 21.65 7.10
C GLN A 351 -7.47 20.27 6.53
N VAL A 352 -8.15 19.24 7.05
CA VAL A 352 -8.04 17.87 6.59
C VAL A 352 -9.40 17.42 6.08
N TYR A 353 -9.45 16.95 4.84
CA TYR A 353 -10.63 16.32 4.26
C TYR A 353 -10.41 14.82 4.09
N LEU A 354 -11.32 14.03 4.65
CA LEU A 354 -11.39 12.58 4.42
C LEU A 354 -12.57 12.29 3.51
N LEU A 355 -12.32 11.48 2.47
CA LEU A 355 -13.37 10.98 1.59
C LEU A 355 -14.30 10.01 2.37
N PRO A 356 -15.55 9.84 1.91
CA PRO A 356 -16.48 8.91 2.55
C PRO A 356 -16.06 7.44 2.34
N CYS A 357 -16.35 6.60 3.33
CA CYS A 357 -16.20 5.15 3.22
C CYS A 357 -17.46 4.53 2.59
N ILE A 358 -17.29 3.54 1.72
CA ILE A 358 -18.40 2.81 1.08
C ILE A 358 -19.03 1.82 2.06
N ALA A 359 -18.21 1.07 2.81
CA ALA A 359 -18.66 0.09 3.81
C ALA A 359 -17.51 -0.27 4.79
N GLY A 360 -17.78 -1.15 5.77
CA GLY A 360 -16.80 -1.59 6.78
C GLY A 360 -15.49 -2.21 6.23
N HIS A 361 -15.51 -2.76 5.02
CA HIS A 361 -14.32 -3.29 4.34
C HIS A 361 -13.96 -2.55 3.04
N VAL A 362 -14.72 -1.52 2.64
CA VAL A 362 -14.50 -0.78 1.38
C VAL A 362 -14.43 0.70 1.72
N GLY A 363 -13.23 1.26 1.68
CA GLY A 363 -12.95 2.56 2.28
C GLY A 363 -13.02 3.76 1.35
N ALA A 364 -12.45 4.84 1.86
CA ALA A 364 -12.27 6.11 1.17
C ALA A 364 -11.23 6.02 0.03
N ASP A 365 -10.31 5.06 0.10
CA ASP A 365 -9.42 4.66 -0.99
C ASP A 365 -10.20 4.14 -2.20
N ALA A 366 -11.12 3.19 -2.01
CA ALA A 366 -11.98 2.71 -3.09
C ALA A 366 -12.88 3.82 -3.66
N ALA A 367 -13.37 4.73 -2.81
CA ALA A 367 -14.10 5.92 -3.28
C ALA A 367 -13.20 6.83 -4.14
N ALA A 368 -11.93 7.01 -3.75
CA ALA A 368 -10.96 7.76 -4.54
C ALA A 368 -10.67 7.08 -5.89
N VAL A 369 -10.57 5.75 -5.92
CA VAL A 369 -10.45 4.97 -7.16
C VAL A 369 -11.68 5.17 -8.05
N ALA A 370 -12.89 5.13 -7.48
CA ALA A 370 -14.13 5.41 -8.21
C ALA A 370 -14.14 6.84 -8.79
N LEU A 371 -13.61 7.82 -8.05
CA LEU A 371 -13.47 9.20 -8.52
C LEU A 371 -12.45 9.34 -9.66
N SER A 372 -11.34 8.59 -9.59
CA SER A 372 -10.27 8.58 -10.59
C SER A 372 -10.67 7.89 -11.89
N GLU A 373 -11.22 6.68 -11.78
CA GLU A 373 -11.50 5.81 -12.93
C GLU A 373 -12.95 5.95 -13.45
N ALA A 374 -13.84 6.55 -12.66
CA ALA A 374 -15.20 6.90 -13.02
C ALA A 374 -15.97 5.79 -13.77
N PRO A 375 -16.05 4.54 -13.23
CA PRO A 375 -16.78 3.46 -13.88
C PRO A 375 -18.25 3.82 -14.14
N ASN A 376 -18.85 4.66 -13.27
CA ASN A 376 -20.20 5.19 -13.43
C ASN A 376 -20.39 6.18 -14.61
N GLN A 377 -19.34 6.50 -15.36
CA GLN A 377 -19.40 7.33 -16.56
C GLN A 377 -19.06 6.53 -17.84
N SER A 378 -18.77 5.24 -17.70
CA SER A 378 -18.42 4.35 -18.81
C SER A 378 -19.66 3.72 -19.44
N GLU A 379 -19.64 3.58 -20.77
CA GLU A 379 -20.57 2.72 -21.52
C GLU A 379 -20.16 1.24 -21.41
N ASP A 380 -18.85 0.98 -21.45
CA ASP A 380 -18.26 -0.35 -21.25
C ASP A 380 -18.48 -0.80 -19.80
N LEU A 381 -18.68 -2.11 -19.59
CA LEU A 381 -18.62 -2.71 -18.26
C LEU A 381 -17.16 -2.82 -17.80
N VAL A 382 -16.78 -1.98 -16.84
CA VAL A 382 -15.40 -1.86 -16.37
C VAL A 382 -15.23 -2.58 -15.03
N LEU A 383 -14.24 -3.47 -14.97
CA LEU A 383 -13.71 -4.02 -13.73
C LEU A 383 -12.48 -3.22 -13.32
N VAL A 384 -12.57 -2.47 -12.22
CA VAL A 384 -11.42 -1.81 -11.60
C VAL A 384 -10.98 -2.62 -10.41
N VAL A 385 -9.70 -2.98 -10.35
CA VAL A 385 -9.11 -3.76 -9.27
C VAL A 385 -7.96 -2.96 -8.67
N ASP A 386 -8.13 -2.40 -7.48
CA ASP A 386 -7.02 -1.85 -6.70
C ASP A 386 -6.31 -3.00 -5.98
N VAL A 387 -5.08 -3.30 -6.38
CA VAL A 387 -4.32 -4.44 -5.83
C VAL A 387 -3.42 -3.96 -4.69
N GLY A 388 -3.76 -4.39 -3.47
CA GLY A 388 -2.91 -4.28 -2.29
C GLY A 388 -2.98 -5.53 -1.41
N THR A 389 -2.73 -5.36 -0.11
CA THR A 389 -2.86 -6.43 0.90
C THR A 389 -4.28 -6.98 0.95
N ASN A 390 -5.25 -6.11 0.76
CA ASN A 390 -6.60 -6.44 0.30
C ASN A 390 -6.75 -5.88 -1.12
N ALA A 391 -7.70 -6.44 -1.87
CA ALA A 391 -8.07 -5.90 -3.15
C ALA A 391 -9.48 -5.31 -3.11
N GLU A 392 -9.57 -4.01 -3.33
CA GLU A 392 -10.83 -3.31 -3.54
C GLU A 392 -11.22 -3.42 -5.02
N ILE A 393 -12.42 -3.96 -5.26
CA ILE A 393 -12.90 -4.26 -6.60
C ILE A 393 -14.16 -3.43 -6.85
N LEU A 394 -14.16 -2.69 -7.96
CA LEU A 394 -15.33 -2.02 -8.49
C LEU A 394 -15.71 -2.67 -9.81
N LEU A 395 -16.99 -3.00 -10.00
CA LEU A 395 -17.52 -3.46 -11.28
C LEU A 395 -18.72 -2.62 -11.65
N GLY A 396 -18.68 -1.96 -12.80
CA GLY A 396 -19.83 -1.19 -13.23
C GLY A 396 -19.66 -0.40 -14.51
N ASN A 397 -20.73 0.30 -14.82
CA ASN A 397 -20.89 1.22 -15.94
C ASN A 397 -21.84 2.35 -15.51
N LYS A 398 -22.32 3.16 -16.46
CA LYS A 398 -23.31 4.24 -16.22
C LYS A 398 -24.63 3.80 -15.57
N GLU A 399 -24.99 2.52 -15.65
CA GLU A 399 -26.26 2.01 -15.11
C GLU A 399 -26.15 1.67 -13.63
N LYS A 400 -25.03 1.03 -13.24
CA LYS A 400 -24.82 0.58 -11.87
C LYS A 400 -23.33 0.34 -11.60
N VAL A 401 -22.92 0.62 -10.36
CA VAL A 401 -21.59 0.25 -9.85
C VAL A 401 -21.76 -0.61 -8.60
N LEU A 402 -21.07 -1.75 -8.59
CA LEU A 402 -20.91 -2.61 -7.43
C LEU A 402 -19.50 -2.48 -6.86
N ALA A 403 -19.36 -2.73 -5.57
CA ALA A 403 -18.06 -2.78 -4.91
C ALA A 403 -17.93 -3.97 -3.96
N CYS A 404 -16.74 -4.52 -3.82
CA CYS A 404 -16.39 -5.42 -2.73
C CYS A 404 -14.92 -5.29 -2.36
N SER A 405 -14.53 -5.86 -1.22
CA SER A 405 -13.12 -6.04 -0.85
C SER A 405 -12.85 -7.53 -0.70
N SER A 406 -11.68 -7.96 -1.16
CA SER A 406 -11.24 -9.35 -1.14
C SER A 406 -9.91 -9.50 -0.40
N PRO A 407 -9.78 -10.46 0.53
CA PRO A 407 -8.55 -10.66 1.31
C PRO A 407 -7.52 -11.42 0.47
N THR A 408 -6.77 -10.70 -0.36
CA THR A 408 -5.71 -11.26 -1.21
C THR A 408 -4.48 -11.66 -0.41
N GLY A 409 -4.24 -11.04 0.74
CA GLY A 409 -3.05 -11.25 1.54
C GLY A 409 -1.79 -10.66 0.88
N PRO A 410 -0.64 -10.72 1.56
CA PRO A 410 0.53 -9.92 1.18
C PRO A 410 1.44 -10.64 0.17
N ALA A 411 1.03 -11.78 -0.39
CA ALA A 411 1.84 -12.58 -1.32
C ALA A 411 2.22 -11.79 -2.59
N PHE A 412 1.29 -10.99 -3.10
CA PHE A 412 1.54 -10.10 -4.23
C PHE A 412 2.50 -8.95 -3.90
N GLU A 413 2.76 -8.65 -2.63
CA GLU A 413 3.77 -7.66 -2.22
C GLU A 413 5.16 -8.29 -2.01
N GLY A 414 5.32 -9.59 -2.31
CA GLY A 414 6.54 -10.36 -2.10
C GLY A 414 6.75 -10.81 -0.64
N ALA A 415 5.78 -10.56 0.24
CA ALA A 415 5.83 -11.07 1.62
C ALA A 415 5.30 -12.51 1.68
N GLN A 416 5.78 -13.28 2.66
CA GLN A 416 5.42 -14.70 2.83
C GLN A 416 5.77 -15.59 1.62
N ILE A 417 6.69 -15.12 0.79
CA ILE A 417 7.33 -15.87 -0.30
C ILE A 417 8.78 -16.17 0.14
N SER A 418 9.25 -17.39 -0.10
CA SER A 418 10.53 -17.93 0.40
C SER A 418 11.73 -17.05 0.05
N SER A 419 11.87 -16.71 -1.24
CA SER A 419 12.87 -15.79 -1.78
C SER A 419 12.32 -14.36 -1.92
N GLY A 420 11.14 -14.11 -1.34
CA GLY A 420 10.37 -12.90 -1.50
C GLY A 420 10.97 -11.70 -0.80
N GLN A 421 10.87 -10.55 -1.44
CA GLN A 421 11.15 -9.25 -0.84
C GLN A 421 10.24 -8.18 -1.45
N ARG A 422 10.22 -6.99 -0.84
CA ARG A 422 9.54 -5.84 -1.44
C ARG A 422 10.30 -5.32 -2.64
N ALA A 423 9.63 -4.53 -3.46
CA ALA A 423 10.24 -3.83 -4.58
C ALA A 423 11.33 -2.86 -4.08
N ALA A 424 12.59 -3.22 -4.33
CA ALA A 424 13.78 -2.45 -4.00
C ALA A 424 14.89 -2.82 -5.00
N PRO A 425 15.90 -1.97 -5.21
CA PRO A 425 17.05 -2.29 -6.06
C PRO A 425 17.63 -3.67 -5.75
N GLY A 426 17.87 -4.47 -6.77
CA GLY A 426 18.32 -5.86 -6.64
C GLY A 426 17.21 -6.93 -6.63
N ALA A 427 15.95 -6.55 -6.43
CA ALA A 427 14.82 -7.47 -6.50
C ALA A 427 14.53 -7.85 -7.96
N ILE A 428 14.35 -9.14 -8.25
CA ILE A 428 13.84 -9.60 -9.54
C ILE A 428 12.42 -9.09 -9.73
N GLU A 429 12.21 -8.27 -10.77
CA GLU A 429 10.91 -7.67 -11.09
C GLU A 429 10.27 -8.24 -12.36
N ARG A 430 11.08 -8.84 -13.25
CA ARG A 430 10.64 -9.41 -14.53
C ARG A 430 11.32 -10.74 -14.77
N ILE A 431 10.57 -11.70 -15.29
CA ILE A 431 11.06 -13.05 -15.58
C ILE A 431 10.46 -13.53 -16.89
N GLU A 432 11.26 -14.22 -17.69
CA GLU A 432 10.82 -14.99 -18.85
C GLU A 432 11.48 -16.37 -18.78
N ILE A 433 10.72 -17.43 -19.07
CA ILE A 433 11.23 -18.79 -19.11
C ILE A 433 11.08 -19.33 -20.52
N ASP A 434 12.20 -19.73 -21.11
CA ASP A 434 12.18 -20.34 -22.43
C ASP A 434 11.41 -21.68 -22.39
N PRO A 435 10.36 -21.86 -23.21
CA PRO A 435 9.48 -23.02 -23.11
C PRO A 435 10.15 -24.31 -23.61
N ASP A 436 11.29 -24.27 -24.29
CA ASP A 436 11.96 -25.46 -24.81
C ASP A 436 13.09 -25.89 -23.87
N THR A 437 13.98 -24.96 -23.53
CA THR A 437 15.15 -25.18 -22.67
C THR A 437 14.83 -25.12 -21.18
N LYS A 438 13.71 -24.48 -20.81
CA LYS A 438 13.31 -24.18 -19.43
C LYS A 438 14.33 -23.31 -18.68
N GLU A 439 15.18 -22.59 -19.39
CA GLU A 439 16.13 -21.64 -18.81
C GLU A 439 15.42 -20.31 -18.52
N PRO A 440 15.57 -19.76 -17.30
CA PRO A 440 15.01 -18.46 -16.96
C PRO A 440 15.99 -17.35 -17.34
N ARG A 441 15.45 -16.23 -17.81
CA ARG A 441 16.13 -14.93 -17.78
C ARG A 441 15.30 -13.93 -16.99
N PHE A 442 15.95 -12.97 -16.35
CA PHE A 442 15.28 -12.03 -15.46
C PHE A 442 15.89 -10.63 -15.51
N ARG A 443 15.11 -9.64 -15.05
CA ARG A 443 15.59 -8.28 -14.76
C ARG A 443 15.37 -7.95 -13.31
N ILE A 444 16.23 -7.09 -12.77
CA ILE A 444 16.14 -6.61 -11.39
C ILE A 444 15.87 -5.12 -11.37
N ILE A 445 15.19 -4.66 -10.31
CA ILE A 445 14.98 -3.24 -10.08
C ILE A 445 16.35 -2.56 -10.00
N GLY A 446 16.52 -1.49 -10.79
CA GLY A 446 17.77 -0.75 -10.91
C GLY A 446 18.65 -1.15 -12.11
N SER A 447 18.22 -2.12 -12.93
CA SER A 447 18.89 -2.47 -14.19
C SER A 447 17.88 -2.78 -15.29
N ASP A 448 18.03 -2.14 -16.45
CA ASP A 448 17.21 -2.43 -17.64
C ASP A 448 17.69 -3.66 -18.42
N LEU A 449 18.88 -4.18 -18.10
CA LEU A 449 19.50 -5.33 -18.76
C LEU A 449 18.90 -6.66 -18.25
N TRP A 450 18.76 -7.63 -19.15
CA TRP A 450 18.41 -9.00 -18.80
C TRP A 450 19.63 -9.76 -18.25
N SER A 451 19.39 -10.77 -17.42
CA SER A 451 20.43 -11.56 -16.75
C SER A 451 21.39 -12.29 -17.72
N ASP A 452 20.96 -12.51 -18.96
CA ASP A 452 21.74 -13.10 -20.05
C ASP A 452 22.48 -12.06 -20.91
N ASP A 453 22.27 -10.76 -20.66
CA ASP A 453 23.03 -9.70 -21.32
C ASP A 453 24.47 -9.64 -20.79
N PRO A 454 25.51 -9.50 -21.65
CA PRO A 454 26.91 -9.47 -21.23
C PRO A 454 27.26 -8.38 -20.20
N GLY A 455 26.52 -7.27 -20.19
CA GLY A 455 26.73 -6.14 -19.29
C GLY A 455 26.01 -6.27 -17.94
N PHE A 456 25.16 -7.28 -17.74
CA PHE A 456 24.34 -7.41 -16.53
C PHE A 456 25.19 -7.47 -15.27
N ALA A 457 26.19 -8.36 -15.25
CA ALA A 457 27.05 -8.55 -14.07
C ALA A 457 27.78 -7.26 -13.65
N GLU A 458 28.20 -6.44 -14.62
CA GLU A 458 28.84 -5.14 -14.35
C GLU A 458 27.82 -4.13 -13.83
N ALA A 459 26.67 -4.02 -14.50
CA ALA A 459 25.59 -3.10 -14.12
C ALA A 459 25.04 -3.38 -12.71
N THR A 460 25.04 -4.65 -12.29
CA THR A 460 24.48 -5.08 -11.01
C THR A 460 25.54 -5.35 -9.95
N ALA A 461 26.82 -5.02 -10.18
CA ALA A 461 27.90 -5.33 -9.26
C ALA A 461 27.73 -4.70 -7.86
N VAL A 462 27.04 -3.55 -7.79
CA VAL A 462 26.78 -2.83 -6.53
C VAL A 462 25.52 -3.33 -5.83
N THR A 463 24.43 -3.53 -6.57
CA THR A 463 23.12 -3.91 -5.99
C THR A 463 23.02 -5.40 -5.72
N GLY A 464 23.66 -6.23 -6.56
CA GLY A 464 23.46 -7.67 -6.58
C GLY A 464 22.04 -8.08 -6.96
N VAL A 465 21.81 -9.39 -7.00
CA VAL A 465 20.47 -9.99 -7.08
C VAL A 465 20.11 -10.44 -5.66
N THR A 466 19.06 -9.87 -5.07
CA THR A 466 18.81 -9.98 -3.62
C THR A 466 17.57 -10.80 -3.26
N GLY A 467 16.62 -10.94 -4.18
CA GLY A 467 15.38 -11.71 -3.99
C GLY A 467 14.41 -11.49 -5.14
N ILE A 468 13.14 -11.85 -4.95
CA ILE A 468 12.07 -11.67 -5.93
C ILE A 468 10.98 -10.74 -5.38
N CYS A 469 10.60 -9.69 -6.13
CA CYS A 469 9.49 -8.83 -5.72
C CYS A 469 8.14 -9.37 -6.21
N GLY A 470 7.07 -8.71 -5.80
CA GLY A 470 5.70 -9.08 -6.13
C GLY A 470 5.44 -9.30 -7.64
N SER A 471 5.89 -8.38 -8.49
CA SER A 471 5.76 -8.51 -9.95
C SER A 471 6.57 -9.72 -10.44
N GLY A 472 7.80 -9.87 -9.93
CA GLY A 472 8.67 -11.00 -10.24
C GLY A 472 8.03 -12.35 -9.92
N ILE A 473 7.42 -12.53 -8.73
CA ILE A 473 6.81 -13.82 -8.36
C ILE A 473 5.53 -14.10 -9.16
N ILE A 474 4.76 -13.08 -9.52
CA ILE A 474 3.62 -13.20 -10.45
C ILE A 474 4.11 -13.69 -11.82
N GLU A 475 5.13 -13.04 -12.39
CA GLU A 475 5.70 -13.46 -13.68
C GLU A 475 6.31 -14.87 -13.57
N ALA A 476 7.03 -15.18 -12.48
CA ALA A 476 7.64 -16.50 -12.26
C ALA A 476 6.61 -17.63 -12.36
N VAL A 477 5.52 -17.54 -11.60
CA VAL A 477 4.51 -18.60 -11.56
C VAL A 477 3.74 -18.68 -12.88
N ALA A 478 3.47 -17.54 -13.52
CA ALA A 478 2.83 -17.50 -14.84
C ALA A 478 3.72 -18.12 -15.93
N GLU A 479 5.00 -17.76 -15.96
CA GLU A 479 6.00 -18.28 -16.89
C GLU A 479 6.26 -19.77 -16.63
N MET A 480 6.31 -20.22 -15.37
CA MET A 480 6.38 -21.64 -15.05
C MET A 480 5.17 -22.42 -15.60
N ARG A 481 3.97 -21.84 -15.53
CA ARG A 481 2.76 -22.44 -16.11
C ARG A 481 2.84 -22.49 -17.65
N MET A 482 3.28 -21.42 -18.29
CA MET A 482 3.43 -21.34 -19.75
C MET A 482 4.54 -22.24 -20.28
N ALA A 483 5.64 -22.39 -19.54
CA ALA A 483 6.75 -23.27 -19.88
C ALA A 483 6.47 -24.74 -19.50
N GLY A 484 5.30 -25.09 -18.96
CA GLY A 484 4.96 -26.47 -18.59
C GLY A 484 5.77 -27.03 -17.42
N LEU A 485 6.32 -26.16 -16.57
CA LEU A 485 6.96 -26.51 -15.30
C LEU A 485 5.94 -26.71 -14.17
N LEU A 486 4.76 -26.11 -14.34
CA LEU A 486 3.65 -26.10 -13.40
C LEU A 486 2.38 -26.65 -14.04
N ASP A 487 1.71 -27.57 -13.37
CA ASP A 487 0.41 -28.08 -13.82
C ASP A 487 -0.76 -27.15 -13.44
N PRO A 488 -1.98 -27.35 -13.97
CA PRO A 488 -3.12 -26.51 -13.64
C PRO A 488 -3.47 -26.48 -12.14
N SER A 489 -3.11 -27.50 -11.37
CA SER A 489 -3.34 -27.54 -9.92
C SER A 489 -2.30 -26.74 -9.13
N GLY A 490 -1.27 -26.22 -9.80
CA GLY A 490 -0.14 -25.53 -9.19
C GLY A 490 0.93 -26.48 -8.65
N LEU A 491 1.00 -27.74 -9.10
CA LEU A 491 2.07 -28.65 -8.70
C LEU A 491 3.30 -28.46 -9.60
N ILE A 492 4.48 -28.34 -8.99
CA ILE A 492 5.77 -28.25 -9.70
C ILE A 492 6.26 -29.66 -10.07
N GLY A 493 6.51 -29.90 -11.36
CA GLY A 493 7.00 -31.20 -11.84
C GLY A 493 8.46 -31.49 -11.44
N SER A 494 8.85 -32.76 -11.42
CA SER A 494 10.25 -33.16 -11.18
C SER A 494 11.16 -32.81 -12.36
N ALA A 495 12.47 -32.91 -12.18
CA ALA A 495 13.44 -32.76 -13.26
C ALA A 495 13.16 -33.72 -14.44
N GLU A 496 12.74 -34.97 -14.19
CA GLU A 496 12.40 -35.89 -15.29
C GLU A 496 11.10 -35.51 -16.00
N GLN A 497 10.11 -35.03 -15.25
CA GLN A 497 8.80 -34.63 -15.82
C GLN A 497 8.89 -33.34 -16.64
N THR A 498 9.74 -32.42 -16.21
CA THR A 498 9.89 -31.08 -16.81
C THR A 498 11.01 -30.97 -17.82
N GLY A 499 11.98 -31.90 -17.78
CA GLY A 499 13.15 -31.92 -18.66
C GLY A 499 14.26 -30.96 -18.25
N THR A 500 14.23 -30.38 -17.03
CA THR A 500 15.25 -29.45 -16.55
C THR A 500 15.80 -29.80 -15.18
N ALA A 501 17.12 -29.67 -15.01
CA ALA A 501 17.78 -29.86 -13.71
C ALA A 501 17.45 -28.75 -12.70
N ARG A 502 16.85 -27.63 -13.15
CA ARG A 502 16.41 -26.52 -12.29
C ARG A 502 15.18 -26.87 -11.43
N ALA A 503 14.48 -27.94 -11.75
CA ALA A 503 13.43 -28.51 -10.89
C ALA A 503 14.07 -29.41 -9.83
N GLU A 504 14.38 -28.82 -8.67
CA GLU A 504 15.10 -29.47 -7.58
C GLU A 504 14.12 -30.11 -6.57
N PRO A 505 14.39 -31.31 -6.03
CA PRO A 505 13.57 -31.91 -4.99
C PRO A 505 13.59 -31.10 -3.69
N GLU A 506 12.40 -30.81 -3.14
CA GLU A 506 12.22 -30.11 -1.86
C GLU A 506 11.18 -30.87 -1.01
N GLY A 507 11.67 -31.67 -0.06
CA GLY A 507 10.82 -32.50 0.78
C GLY A 507 10.02 -33.54 -0.02
N ARG A 508 8.70 -33.34 -0.12
CA ARG A 508 7.78 -34.21 -0.88
C ARG A 508 7.38 -33.62 -2.24
N THR A 509 7.91 -32.46 -2.57
CA THR A 509 7.56 -31.64 -3.73
C THR A 509 8.85 -31.20 -4.44
N ASN A 510 8.74 -30.29 -5.40
CA ASN A 510 9.89 -29.72 -6.09
C ASN A 510 9.87 -28.19 -5.95
N ALA A 511 11.02 -27.56 -6.13
CA ALA A 511 11.20 -26.13 -6.29
C ALA A 511 11.86 -25.84 -7.64
N TYR A 512 11.64 -24.65 -8.20
CA TYR A 512 12.29 -24.21 -9.44
C TYR A 512 13.35 -23.15 -9.16
N LEU A 513 14.58 -23.41 -9.59
CA LEU A 513 15.73 -22.52 -9.40
C LEU A 513 15.80 -21.45 -10.51
N ILE A 514 15.60 -20.19 -10.10
CA ILE A 514 15.73 -19.03 -10.97
C ILE A 514 17.20 -18.58 -11.04
N HIS A 515 17.81 -18.32 -9.88
CA HIS A 515 19.16 -17.76 -9.79
C HIS A 515 19.96 -18.42 -8.66
N ASP A 516 21.24 -18.67 -8.90
CA ASP A 516 22.17 -19.22 -7.91
C ASP A 516 23.41 -18.34 -7.80
N GLY A 517 23.41 -17.43 -6.82
CA GLY A 517 24.56 -16.59 -6.49
C GLY A 517 25.50 -17.20 -5.45
N SER A 518 25.29 -18.46 -5.03
CA SER A 518 25.98 -19.02 -3.86
C SER A 518 27.50 -19.12 -4.01
N ALA A 519 28.01 -19.30 -5.23
CA ALA A 519 29.44 -19.33 -5.53
C ALA A 519 30.15 -18.00 -5.17
N ASP A 520 29.43 -16.88 -5.27
CA ASP A 520 29.92 -15.54 -5.00
C ASP A 520 29.40 -14.99 -3.65
N GLY A 521 28.83 -15.86 -2.80
CA GLY A 521 28.25 -15.49 -1.51
C GLY A 521 26.88 -14.79 -1.60
N GLY A 522 26.27 -14.78 -2.78
CA GLY A 522 24.92 -14.27 -3.04
C GLY A 522 23.81 -15.28 -2.69
N PRO A 523 22.54 -14.86 -2.76
CA PRO A 523 21.41 -15.71 -2.44
C PRO A 523 21.14 -16.75 -3.52
N ARG A 524 20.47 -17.83 -3.12
CA ARG A 524 19.85 -18.80 -4.01
C ARG A 524 18.37 -18.45 -4.10
N ILE A 525 17.87 -18.14 -5.30
CA ILE A 525 16.50 -17.66 -5.52
C ILE A 525 15.71 -18.77 -6.21
N THR A 526 14.74 -19.30 -5.49
CA THR A 526 13.88 -20.41 -5.92
C THR A 526 12.41 -20.05 -5.76
N VAL A 527 11.56 -20.64 -6.60
CA VAL A 527 10.11 -20.70 -6.39
C VAL A 527 9.77 -22.06 -5.82
N THR A 528 9.35 -22.09 -4.57
CA THR A 528 8.95 -23.32 -3.86
C THR A 528 7.50 -23.67 -4.13
N GLN A 529 7.11 -24.90 -3.80
CA GLN A 529 5.71 -25.29 -3.84
C GLN A 529 4.84 -24.45 -2.88
N GLY A 530 5.40 -24.02 -1.74
CA GLY A 530 4.73 -23.13 -0.79
C GLY A 530 4.42 -21.76 -1.39
N ASP A 531 5.37 -21.21 -2.16
CA ASP A 531 5.21 -19.92 -2.84
C ASP A 531 4.08 -19.96 -3.87
N VAL A 532 4.01 -21.03 -4.67
CA VAL A 532 2.91 -21.24 -5.62
C VAL A 532 1.57 -21.28 -4.89
N ARG A 533 1.49 -21.96 -3.73
CA ARG A 533 0.24 -22.02 -2.94
C ARG A 533 -0.15 -20.64 -2.40
N ALA A 534 0.80 -19.84 -1.96
CA ALA A 534 0.54 -18.47 -1.51
C ALA A 534 -0.03 -17.61 -2.64
N ILE A 535 0.55 -17.68 -3.84
CA ILE A 535 0.04 -16.99 -5.05
C ILE A 535 -1.35 -17.50 -5.44
N GLN A 536 -1.58 -18.81 -5.39
CA GLN A 536 -2.89 -19.39 -5.68
C GLN A 536 -3.98 -18.88 -4.73
N LEU A 537 -3.71 -18.81 -3.41
CA LEU A 537 -4.67 -18.28 -2.44
C LEU A 537 -5.00 -16.81 -2.75
N ALA A 538 -3.98 -15.99 -3.00
CA ALA A 538 -4.14 -14.57 -3.29
C ALA A 538 -4.95 -14.32 -4.56
N LYS A 539 -4.59 -15.00 -5.66
CA LYS A 539 -5.29 -14.83 -6.94
C LYS A 539 -6.71 -15.40 -6.91
N SER A 540 -6.95 -16.46 -6.12
CA SER A 540 -8.29 -17.05 -5.96
C SER A 540 -9.24 -16.10 -5.24
N ALA A 541 -8.77 -15.42 -4.19
CA ALA A 541 -9.56 -14.43 -3.47
C ALA A 541 -9.97 -13.27 -4.40
N LEU A 542 -9.01 -12.77 -5.19
CA LEU A 542 -9.26 -11.68 -6.12
C LEU A 542 -10.28 -12.07 -7.21
N TYR A 543 -10.07 -13.22 -7.86
CA TYR A 543 -10.98 -13.72 -8.88
C TYR A 543 -12.38 -13.97 -8.34
N ALA A 544 -12.48 -14.57 -7.14
CA ALA A 544 -13.76 -14.85 -6.50
C ALA A 544 -14.55 -13.56 -6.21
N GLY A 545 -13.87 -12.51 -5.74
CA GLY A 545 -14.48 -11.20 -5.56
C GLY A 545 -15.03 -10.63 -6.87
N ALA A 546 -14.23 -10.64 -7.94
CA ALA A 546 -14.67 -10.17 -9.26
C ALA A 546 -15.86 -10.98 -9.79
N ARG A 547 -15.80 -12.32 -9.70
CA ARG A 547 -16.87 -13.21 -10.18
C ARG A 547 -18.16 -13.05 -9.40
N LEU A 548 -18.10 -12.76 -8.09
CA LEU A 548 -19.29 -12.43 -7.31
C LEU A 548 -19.99 -11.16 -7.80
N LEU A 549 -19.22 -10.11 -8.10
CA LEU A 549 -19.79 -8.88 -8.66
C LEU A 549 -20.41 -9.15 -10.04
N MET A 550 -19.76 -9.97 -10.86
CA MET A 550 -20.28 -10.38 -12.17
C MET A 550 -21.57 -11.18 -12.04
N ASP A 551 -21.65 -12.13 -11.11
CA ASP A 551 -22.87 -12.88 -10.80
C ASP A 551 -24.02 -11.94 -10.40
N GLN A 552 -23.73 -10.90 -9.61
CA GLN A 552 -24.73 -9.93 -9.14
C GLN A 552 -25.22 -8.96 -10.23
N LEU A 553 -24.41 -8.73 -11.27
CA LEU A 553 -24.83 -8.03 -12.49
C LEU A 553 -25.37 -8.99 -13.56
N GLU A 554 -25.40 -10.29 -13.30
CA GLU A 554 -25.83 -11.33 -14.24
C GLU A 554 -25.04 -11.31 -15.55
N VAL A 555 -23.72 -11.08 -15.47
CA VAL A 555 -22.82 -11.06 -16.63
C VAL A 555 -21.75 -12.16 -16.58
N ASP A 556 -21.31 -12.60 -17.75
CA ASP A 556 -20.24 -13.60 -17.87
C ASP A 556 -18.91 -13.03 -18.35
N ARG A 557 -18.89 -11.77 -18.81
CA ARG A 557 -17.70 -11.11 -19.34
C ARG A 557 -17.65 -9.66 -18.90
N VAL A 558 -16.44 -9.11 -18.91
CA VAL A 558 -16.17 -7.69 -18.71
C VAL A 558 -15.58 -7.12 -20.01
N ASP A 559 -15.91 -5.88 -20.33
CA ASP A 559 -15.42 -5.24 -21.55
C ASP A 559 -13.99 -4.74 -21.38
N ARG A 560 -13.65 -4.30 -20.16
CA ARG A 560 -12.37 -3.68 -19.83
C ARG A 560 -11.96 -4.01 -18.39
N VAL A 561 -10.66 -4.18 -18.17
CA VAL A 561 -10.07 -4.31 -16.83
C VAL A 561 -9.07 -3.20 -16.59
N VAL A 562 -9.14 -2.60 -15.40
CA VAL A 562 -8.19 -1.58 -14.93
C VAL A 562 -7.52 -2.10 -13.66
N LEU A 563 -6.23 -2.39 -13.75
CA LEU A 563 -5.40 -2.74 -12.60
C LEU A 563 -4.87 -1.44 -11.97
N ALA A 564 -5.30 -1.16 -10.76
CA ALA A 564 -4.91 -0.01 -9.95
C ALA A 564 -4.08 -0.46 -8.74
N GLY A 565 -3.61 0.53 -7.99
CA GLY A 565 -2.76 0.34 -6.83
C GLY A 565 -1.29 0.50 -7.17
N ALA A 566 -0.50 0.82 -6.15
CA ALA A 566 0.95 0.97 -6.30
C ALA A 566 1.60 -0.30 -6.87
N PHE A 567 1.06 -1.47 -6.50
CA PHE A 567 1.49 -2.74 -7.01
C PHE A 567 0.91 -3.05 -8.41
N GLY A 568 -0.39 -2.80 -8.61
CA GLY A 568 -1.07 -2.99 -9.91
C GLY A 568 -0.45 -2.23 -11.08
N ALA A 569 0.28 -1.14 -10.80
CA ALA A 569 1.12 -0.40 -11.75
C ALA A 569 2.15 -1.28 -12.49
N HIS A 570 2.65 -2.33 -11.83
CA HIS A 570 3.77 -3.15 -12.29
C HIS A 570 3.36 -4.57 -12.69
N ILE A 571 2.07 -4.90 -12.59
CA ILE A 571 1.56 -6.22 -12.98
C ILE A 571 1.42 -6.27 -14.50
N SER A 572 2.06 -7.26 -15.13
CA SER A 572 1.85 -7.56 -16.54
C SER A 572 0.43 -8.07 -16.77
N PRO A 573 -0.36 -7.43 -17.66
CA PRO A 573 -1.70 -7.90 -18.02
C PRO A 573 -1.73 -9.37 -18.46
N LYS A 574 -0.72 -9.78 -19.25
CA LYS A 574 -0.59 -11.16 -19.74
C LYS A 574 -0.44 -12.13 -18.56
N HIS A 575 0.47 -11.83 -17.63
CA HIS A 575 0.75 -12.71 -16.50
C HIS A 575 -0.41 -12.75 -15.50
N ALA A 576 -1.09 -11.62 -15.25
CA ALA A 576 -2.31 -11.59 -14.45
C ALA A 576 -3.40 -12.51 -15.03
N MET A 577 -3.58 -12.46 -16.36
CA MET A 577 -4.55 -13.31 -17.05
C MET A 577 -4.16 -14.79 -17.02
N VAL A 578 -2.88 -15.11 -17.28
CA VAL A 578 -2.34 -16.49 -17.20
C VAL A 578 -2.54 -17.10 -15.82
N LEU A 579 -2.32 -16.33 -14.75
CA LEU A 579 -2.58 -16.78 -13.39
C LEU A 579 -4.07 -16.94 -13.09
N GLY A 580 -4.95 -16.28 -13.84
CA GLY A 580 -6.37 -16.14 -13.51
C GLY A 580 -6.59 -15.25 -12.29
N MET A 581 -5.81 -14.17 -12.18
CA MET A 581 -6.03 -13.11 -11.18
C MET A 581 -7.28 -12.28 -11.50
N ILE A 582 -7.58 -12.14 -12.79
CA ILE A 582 -8.70 -11.37 -13.32
C ILE A 582 -9.54 -12.24 -14.28
N PRO A 583 -10.84 -11.93 -14.45
CA PRO A 583 -11.68 -12.52 -15.50
C PRO A 583 -11.10 -12.31 -16.89
N ASP A 584 -11.44 -13.22 -17.81
CA ASP A 584 -11.01 -13.15 -19.19
C ASP A 584 -11.56 -11.89 -19.88
N ALA A 585 -10.66 -11.17 -20.55
CA ALA A 585 -10.95 -9.94 -21.27
C ALA A 585 -9.95 -9.77 -22.42
N PRO A 586 -10.28 -8.99 -23.46
CA PRO A 586 -9.31 -8.64 -24.49
C PRO A 586 -8.06 -8.00 -23.86
N LEU A 587 -6.88 -8.59 -24.13
CA LEU A 587 -5.65 -8.23 -23.42
C LEU A 587 -5.24 -6.76 -23.64
N ASP A 588 -5.56 -6.21 -24.82
CA ASP A 588 -5.38 -4.80 -25.16
C ASP A 588 -6.33 -3.84 -24.41
N LYS A 589 -7.38 -4.39 -23.80
CA LYS A 589 -8.31 -3.69 -22.89
C LYS A 589 -8.02 -3.93 -21.40
N VAL A 590 -6.91 -4.59 -21.07
CA VAL A 590 -6.42 -4.68 -19.69
C VAL A 590 -5.34 -3.62 -19.49
N THR A 591 -5.70 -2.55 -18.80
CA THR A 591 -4.86 -1.37 -18.61
C THR A 591 -4.42 -1.20 -17.16
N SER A 592 -3.31 -0.51 -16.93
CA SER A 592 -2.88 -0.13 -15.58
C SER A 592 -3.17 1.36 -15.33
N ALA A 593 -3.71 1.68 -14.16
CA ALA A 593 -4.02 3.05 -13.73
C ALA A 593 -3.01 3.62 -12.71
N GLY A 594 -1.99 2.84 -12.32
CA GLY A 594 -1.07 3.24 -11.27
C GLY A 594 -1.77 3.48 -9.93
N ASN A 595 -1.33 4.48 -9.17
CA ASN A 595 -1.96 4.85 -7.89
C ASN A 595 -3.27 5.64 -8.10
N ALA A 596 -4.34 4.94 -8.48
CA ALA A 596 -5.65 5.53 -8.70
C ALA A 596 -6.23 6.18 -7.43
N ALA A 597 -6.04 5.58 -6.24
CA ALA A 597 -6.48 6.17 -4.98
C ALA A 597 -5.78 7.52 -4.72
N GLY A 598 -4.46 7.59 -4.89
CA GLY A 598 -3.71 8.85 -4.79
C GLY A 598 -4.12 9.88 -5.85
N HIS A 599 -4.47 9.45 -7.07
CA HIS A 599 -5.01 10.36 -8.07
C HIS A 599 -6.39 10.90 -7.68
N GLY A 600 -7.29 10.05 -7.18
CA GLY A 600 -8.58 10.47 -6.64
C GLY A 600 -8.44 11.46 -5.47
N ALA A 601 -7.48 11.26 -4.58
CA ALA A 601 -7.15 12.21 -3.51
C ALA A 601 -6.73 13.58 -4.08
N ARG A 602 -5.93 13.60 -5.16
CA ARG A 602 -5.55 14.85 -5.85
C ARG A 602 -6.74 15.53 -6.51
N ILE A 603 -7.62 14.78 -7.17
CA ILE A 603 -8.86 15.31 -7.76
C ILE A 603 -9.68 15.98 -6.67
N ALA A 604 -9.89 15.32 -5.54
CA ALA A 604 -10.62 15.88 -4.41
C ALA A 604 -9.91 17.11 -3.81
N LEU A 605 -8.57 17.12 -3.72
CA LEU A 605 -7.81 18.27 -3.22
C LEU A 605 -8.03 19.50 -4.11
N CYS A 606 -7.92 19.31 -5.41
CA CYS A 606 -7.93 20.40 -6.40
C CYS A 606 -9.33 20.79 -6.88
N ASN A 607 -10.37 20.01 -6.56
CA ASN A 607 -11.73 20.22 -7.05
C ASN A 607 -12.79 19.91 -5.98
N ARG A 608 -13.44 20.96 -5.49
CA ARG A 608 -14.49 20.91 -4.47
C ARG A 608 -15.78 20.30 -5.02
N ALA A 609 -16.16 20.59 -6.26
CA ALA A 609 -17.31 19.92 -6.89
C ALA A 609 -17.10 18.39 -6.99
N ALA A 610 -15.87 17.93 -7.16
CA ALA A 610 -15.53 16.51 -7.16
C ALA A 610 -15.75 15.85 -5.79
N ARG A 611 -15.54 16.59 -4.68
CA ARG A 611 -15.90 16.12 -3.32
C ARG A 611 -17.39 15.85 -3.17
N GLN A 612 -18.21 16.80 -3.60
CA GLN A 612 -19.68 16.64 -3.62
C GLN A 612 -20.09 15.46 -4.50
N LYS A 613 -19.44 15.31 -5.65
CA LYS A 613 -19.74 14.23 -6.59
C LYS A 613 -19.40 12.87 -6.02
N ILE A 614 -18.24 12.71 -5.34
CA ILE A 614 -17.87 11.42 -4.76
C ILE A 614 -18.76 11.09 -3.55
N GLU A 615 -19.14 12.07 -2.75
CA GLU A 615 -20.09 11.90 -1.65
C GLU A 615 -21.45 11.37 -2.13
N GLN A 616 -21.96 11.88 -3.27
CA GLN A 616 -23.14 11.32 -3.90
C GLN A 616 -22.88 9.90 -4.44
N THR A 617 -21.78 9.73 -5.19
CA THR A 617 -21.47 8.48 -5.90
C THR A 617 -21.34 7.31 -4.92
N VAL A 618 -20.74 7.52 -3.75
CA VAL A 618 -20.63 6.48 -2.70
C VAL A 618 -22.00 5.98 -2.23
N GLY A 619 -23.01 6.85 -2.16
CA GLY A 619 -24.38 6.45 -1.84
C GLY A 619 -25.09 5.64 -2.93
N GLU A 620 -24.58 5.67 -4.17
CA GLU A 620 -25.11 4.93 -5.33
C GLU A 620 -24.37 3.61 -5.57
N ILE A 621 -23.17 3.44 -5.00
CA ILE A 621 -22.39 2.19 -5.10
C ILE A 621 -23.03 1.11 -4.22
N HIS A 622 -23.37 -0.03 -4.82
CA HIS A 622 -23.92 -1.16 -4.08
C HIS A 622 -22.81 -2.12 -3.65
N LYS A 623 -22.55 -2.16 -2.34
CA LYS A 623 -21.52 -3.02 -1.77
C LYS A 623 -22.01 -4.46 -1.58
N ILE A 624 -21.15 -5.42 -1.95
CA ILE A 624 -21.30 -6.86 -1.69
C ILE A 624 -20.33 -7.28 -0.59
N GLU A 625 -20.82 -7.95 0.45
CA GLU A 625 -19.99 -8.43 1.57
C GLU A 625 -19.48 -9.84 1.31
N THR A 626 -18.26 -9.95 0.80
CA THR A 626 -17.62 -11.23 0.46
C THR A 626 -17.62 -12.22 1.62
N ALA A 627 -17.50 -11.75 2.87
CA ALA A 627 -17.46 -12.61 4.05
C ALA A 627 -18.76 -13.39 4.33
N VAL A 628 -19.92 -12.92 3.84
CA VAL A 628 -21.22 -13.57 4.06
C VAL A 628 -21.83 -14.16 2.78
N GLU A 629 -21.18 -13.97 1.62
CA GLU A 629 -21.67 -14.48 0.35
C GLU A 629 -21.43 -16.00 0.21
N PRO A 630 -22.50 -16.82 0.12
CA PRO A 630 -22.35 -18.29 0.11
C PRO A 630 -21.52 -18.82 -1.07
N LYS A 631 -21.55 -18.11 -2.21
CA LYS A 631 -20.81 -18.48 -3.42
C LYS A 631 -19.33 -18.10 -3.40
N PHE A 632 -18.88 -17.25 -2.47
CA PHE A 632 -17.48 -16.81 -2.42
C PHE A 632 -16.54 -18.02 -2.35
N GLN A 633 -16.84 -18.98 -1.45
CA GLN A 633 -16.00 -20.16 -1.25
C GLN A 633 -15.97 -21.06 -2.49
N GLU A 634 -17.09 -21.20 -3.20
CA GLU A 634 -17.14 -21.97 -4.44
C GLU A 634 -16.27 -21.34 -5.52
N HIS A 635 -16.43 -20.03 -5.75
CA HIS A 635 -15.63 -19.28 -6.70
C HIS A 635 -14.14 -19.32 -6.34
N PHE A 636 -13.80 -19.18 -5.05
CA PHE A 636 -12.43 -19.28 -4.55
C PHE A 636 -11.79 -20.65 -4.85
N VAL A 637 -12.51 -21.75 -4.60
CA VAL A 637 -11.99 -23.11 -4.86
C VAL A 637 -11.80 -23.34 -6.36
N ASN A 638 -12.75 -22.93 -7.19
CA ASN A 638 -12.65 -23.07 -8.65
C ASN A 638 -11.52 -22.21 -9.23
N ALA A 639 -11.29 -21.03 -8.64
CA ALA A 639 -10.21 -20.14 -8.99
C ALA A 639 -8.84 -20.61 -8.49
N ASN A 640 -8.70 -21.73 -7.77
CA ASN A 640 -7.39 -22.21 -7.34
C ASN A 640 -6.53 -22.73 -8.51
N ALA A 641 -7.16 -23.37 -9.49
CA ALA A 641 -6.47 -23.88 -10.68
C ALA A 641 -5.98 -22.72 -11.56
N ILE A 642 -4.91 -22.90 -12.34
CA ILE A 642 -4.29 -21.85 -13.17
C ILE A 642 -4.57 -22.09 -14.67
N PRO A 643 -5.33 -21.21 -15.35
CA PRO A 643 -5.89 -19.94 -14.86
C PRO A 643 -7.14 -20.14 -14.00
N HIS A 644 -7.94 -21.16 -14.29
CA HIS A 644 -9.17 -21.47 -13.55
C HIS A 644 -9.64 -22.92 -13.83
N ALA A 645 -10.47 -23.51 -12.96
CA ALA A 645 -10.94 -24.89 -13.11
C ALA A 645 -12.14 -25.04 -14.07
N THR A 646 -13.05 -24.06 -14.07
CA THR A 646 -14.31 -24.10 -14.84
C THR A 646 -14.47 -23.01 -15.91
N ASP A 647 -13.97 -21.80 -15.67
CA ASP A 647 -13.94 -20.71 -16.66
C ASP A 647 -12.95 -21.00 -17.80
N PRO A 648 -13.35 -20.90 -19.08
CA PRO A 648 -12.55 -21.33 -20.23
C PRO A 648 -11.46 -20.36 -20.72
N PHE A 649 -11.47 -19.07 -20.35
CA PHE A 649 -10.47 -18.07 -20.79
C PHE A 649 -10.14 -18.06 -22.32
N PRO A 650 -11.14 -17.94 -23.22
CA PRO A 650 -10.94 -17.99 -24.66
C PRO A 650 -10.08 -16.86 -25.24
N ASP A 651 -10.06 -15.66 -24.64
CA ASP A 651 -9.26 -14.54 -25.11
C ASP A 651 -7.78 -14.72 -24.74
N LEU A 652 -7.49 -15.22 -23.54
CA LEU A 652 -6.14 -15.68 -23.17
C LEU A 652 -5.62 -16.78 -24.11
N ALA A 653 -6.44 -17.80 -24.42
CA ALA A 653 -6.02 -18.94 -25.23
C ALA A 653 -5.51 -18.55 -26.64
N LYS A 654 -5.96 -17.40 -27.16
CA LYS A 654 -5.49 -16.84 -28.45
C LYS A 654 -4.08 -16.25 -28.37
N VAL A 655 -3.65 -15.81 -27.18
CA VAL A 655 -2.40 -15.06 -26.98
C VAL A 655 -1.33 -15.88 -26.27
N ALA A 656 -1.72 -16.73 -25.32
CA ALA A 656 -0.83 -17.57 -24.53
C ALA A 656 -1.46 -18.95 -24.30
N PRO A 657 -1.42 -19.86 -25.31
CA PRO A 657 -1.92 -21.21 -25.14
C PRO A 657 -1.09 -21.93 -24.06
N LEU A 658 -1.77 -22.49 -23.06
CA LEU A 658 -1.11 -23.12 -21.92
C LEU A 658 -0.89 -24.63 -22.16
N PRO A 659 0.28 -25.19 -21.81
CA PRO A 659 0.54 -26.62 -21.93
C PRO A 659 -0.44 -27.48 -21.14
N ASP A 660 -0.76 -28.66 -21.67
CA ASP A 660 -1.55 -29.68 -20.98
C ASP A 660 -0.60 -30.68 -20.29
N VAL A 661 -0.26 -30.40 -19.04
CA VAL A 661 0.65 -31.21 -18.21
C VAL A 661 -0.02 -31.56 -16.89
N HIS A 662 0.33 -32.72 -16.31
CA HIS A 662 -0.21 -33.20 -15.04
C HIS A 662 0.85 -33.95 -14.23
N PHE A 663 1.21 -33.44 -13.05
CA PHE A 663 2.31 -34.00 -12.26
C PHE A 663 1.85 -34.79 -11.02
N GLY A 664 0.55 -34.80 -10.73
CA GLY A 664 -0.04 -35.60 -9.65
C GLY A 664 0.06 -37.11 -9.87
N ALA A 665 -0.26 -37.91 -8.85
CA ALA A 665 -0.13 -39.37 -8.87
C ALA A 665 -0.94 -40.09 -9.98
N SER A 666 -1.91 -39.42 -10.60
CA SER A 666 -2.65 -39.89 -11.78
C SER A 666 -1.91 -39.67 -13.11
N GLY A 667 -0.96 -38.73 -13.19
CA GLY A 667 -0.17 -38.45 -14.40
C GLY A 667 0.82 -39.56 -14.76
N ALA A 668 1.32 -40.29 -13.75
CA ALA A 668 2.23 -41.42 -13.93
C ALA A 668 1.60 -42.65 -14.65
N GLN A 669 0.28 -42.68 -14.85
CA GLN A 669 -0.41 -43.78 -15.54
C GLN A 669 -0.78 -43.51 -17.00
N SER A 670 -0.52 -42.30 -17.53
CA SER A 670 -0.86 -41.99 -18.93
C SER A 670 0.19 -42.48 -19.94
N GLY A 671 1.34 -42.97 -19.48
CA GLY A 671 2.38 -43.58 -20.29
C GLY A 671 2.43 -45.11 -20.20
N SER A 672 1.36 -45.82 -20.60
CA SER A 672 1.43 -47.14 -21.27
C SER A 672 0.07 -47.87 -21.33
N ASN A 673 -0.25 -48.34 -22.53
CA ASN A 673 -1.23 -49.37 -22.89
C ASN A 673 -2.72 -49.08 -22.72
N GLY A 674 -3.37 -48.90 -23.87
CA GLY A 674 -4.81 -49.07 -24.03
C GLY A 674 -5.30 -50.44 -23.55
N GLY A 675 -6.35 -50.41 -22.74
CA GLY A 675 -6.99 -51.61 -22.19
C GLY A 675 -8.19 -51.24 -21.34
N GLY A 676 -9.27 -50.80 -21.97
CA GLY A 676 -10.52 -50.46 -21.27
C GLY A 676 -11.06 -51.64 -20.44
N ARG A 677 -11.30 -51.42 -19.15
CA ARG A 677 -11.99 -52.38 -18.29
C ARG A 677 -13.26 -51.76 -17.70
N ARG A 678 -14.38 -52.04 -18.38
CA ARG A 678 -15.76 -51.82 -17.91
C ARG A 678 -15.95 -52.36 -16.48
N ARG A 679 -16.32 -51.49 -15.54
CA ARG A 679 -16.78 -51.89 -14.20
C ARG A 679 -18.29 -52.20 -14.26
N ARG A 680 -18.63 -53.48 -14.13
CA ARG A 680 -20.01 -53.95 -13.89
C ARG A 680 -20.50 -53.43 -12.53
N ARG A 681 -21.62 -52.72 -12.51
CA ARG A 681 -22.46 -52.54 -11.31
C ARG A 681 -23.04 -53.90 -10.93
N ARG A 682 -22.96 -54.27 -9.65
CA ARG A 682 -23.85 -55.27 -9.04
C ARG A 682 -24.81 -54.53 -8.10
N ALA A 683 -26.03 -55.06 -8.12
CA ALA A 683 -27.24 -54.63 -7.45
C ALA A 683 -27.12 -54.58 -5.92
#